data_AF-A2GDU5-F1
#
_entry.id   AF-A2GDU5-F1
#
_cell.length_a   1.000
_cell.length_b   1.000
_cell.length_c   1.000
_cell.angle_alpha   90.00
_cell.angle_beta   90.00
_cell.angle_gamma   90.00
#
_symmetry.space_group_name_H-M   'P 1'
#
loop_
_entity.id
_entity.type
_entity.pdbx_description
1 polymer ?
#
loop_
_entity_poly.entity_id
_entity_poly.type
_entity_poly.pdbx_seq_one_letter_code
_entity_poly.pdbx_strand_id
1 'polypeptide(L)'
;MGFDNTDSVRTAFLASVAAVFKVPEIRVVGTAEAVTEEVTLVDILFSGSLKLIEIIGNNIEYSRAEHFAKAALEAALLSGRAYEYFARMVDVELQPIDDSNKNTIFRGNQVPARAVGHWPRFVAMDWLKQTLRPIFDEVIASCENNVGFIVNPAKLPEGQTIEVNTENFRQLLQKTVQAILDGQTTMPDSLTYASQIIFEKVFEKVGEFAYSILSSFLFLRFIIPSFSNVSMVGITSPVGDQPRDVLMQTSNVIMSSILKGRLDDKYTYLAPYNDLAKWTQDSINQMFRGLVQKQVSHEPPPITIDAAQTIANIHSEVYPILKNLTPLIESLDPASDDHANAKRFITKIRAMGQPSNAAKKMFKSDEAGASGYEELMNMTFPPDQVQQLEEAIYKDEKTAPDGNGVIYIHFNKLSSVRDPRIVAQLLFKALRKDESQQCYVCLCLTGFDPSRIPNQTMLQTYAIMPPSTQNIKQYLIIEPPNEFAVFVKENQQLFTKPQRFEVIDSVAKLTRILGNTPTSIPPSTYESFSEAQAVYSVVLNGDPTKIRLHEHSLQIIGDNVEIAGHPFTPVRVIMADQIKDFEKSLGSKQHMDEFNLTITMKSGIVYSMRVPVSSPMYDAAYQLTLRSRTINNAIQSVNVNSSTLQWMMLNLAFINIIGPESSLSLKKAALDLIYAVFVSFQFSHNVSVDKIQYDILPNNLSKYVREISTDLASCNAENVNDFMSEFFNAAKYVKSKVLPTIFYFLVPWIKCFANQSDPPKNLISEFIEMYNNMKGSDQVCYPEYVWPSLCQNDFIIETLVDIIFERNESTFVEIPAQLAAIKPSFVSQSVCRKFTEILDNNDKDHIDFLRGVLTSMISLHMFDFESTGAVLIYNCTKSRLIFDTSILQKMSPILMNIIHELFRQSGSGIQFDFDFIIQSFVNTDGSEDFKTLKDTYKWTSSARCVAEIISAAINNLQNSSIKRKLFDMFSNDIKKRDTPLLCAQGIIYSAAFAVDPSSYANDLVQKLRDCEEILVTPIILGLSLINMTIELSAKLYFIGIALGARDNNAACGDLVVSALKQYSDHQGTTQGITQYINSSLVEYLETCTALPLQQQPSLSAAAILACYAKYGLTQALEKLATTKSDEQIISAFRVIKEPSKSEEISRLDYGANLVNLSAILLVFLKVGAPQVLIEFAINLFTEQPNGLGCFDAIGNKFGKQIFEVVNDARFTGLLLRNSRIKNEEYQLTSILNSLFFEMDNVIISKEQADHLVYNVFI
;
A
#
# COMPACT_ATOMS: atom_id res chain seq x y z
N MET A 1 14.17 -22.51 8.80
CA MET A 1 13.92 -21.28 9.62
C MET A 1 12.72 -21.51 10.55
N GLY A 2 12.14 -20.52 11.25
CA GLY A 2 11.09 -20.74 12.26
C GLY A 2 9.83 -21.53 11.82
N PHE A 3 9.65 -21.76 10.51
CA PHE A 3 8.61 -22.60 9.90
C PHE A 3 9.18 -23.85 9.18
N ASP A 4 10.38 -24.29 9.54
CA ASP A 4 11.05 -25.45 8.94
C ASP A 4 10.25 -26.75 9.11
N ASN A 5 10.49 -27.71 8.21
CA ASN A 5 9.89 -29.03 8.32
C ASN A 5 10.43 -29.83 9.51
N THR A 6 11.62 -29.49 10.03
CA THR A 6 12.26 -30.22 11.13
C THR A 6 12.20 -29.46 12.45
N ASP A 7 11.70 -30.13 13.50
CA ASP A 7 11.59 -29.58 14.86
C ASP A 7 12.92 -29.12 15.44
N SER A 8 14.01 -29.86 15.22
CA SER A 8 15.34 -29.48 15.72
C SER A 8 15.83 -28.17 15.10
N VAL A 9 15.55 -27.93 13.82
CA VAL A 9 15.90 -26.69 13.11
C VAL A 9 15.06 -25.52 13.63
N ARG A 10 13.74 -25.73 13.83
CA ARG A 10 12.87 -24.72 14.44
C ARG A 10 13.28 -24.41 15.88
N THR A 11 13.66 -25.42 16.65
CA THR A 11 14.11 -25.29 18.05
C THR A 11 15.40 -24.49 18.12
N ALA A 12 16.40 -24.82 17.29
CA ALA A 12 17.66 -24.10 17.23
C ALA A 12 17.46 -22.64 16.80
N PHE A 13 16.54 -22.38 15.87
CA PHE A 13 16.18 -21.04 15.44
C PHE A 13 15.46 -20.25 16.55
N LEU A 14 14.41 -20.80 17.18
CA LEU A 14 13.71 -20.11 18.27
C LEU A 14 14.62 -19.88 19.47
N ALA A 15 15.50 -20.83 19.78
CA ALA A 15 16.47 -20.70 20.86
C ALA A 15 17.54 -19.64 20.55
N SER A 16 18.02 -19.57 19.29
CA SER A 16 18.98 -18.53 18.90
C SER A 16 18.33 -17.15 18.92
N VAL A 17 17.07 -17.04 18.47
CA VAL A 17 16.27 -15.81 18.52
C VAL A 17 15.93 -15.42 19.97
N ALA A 18 15.59 -16.36 20.85
CA ALA A 18 15.33 -16.08 22.26
C ALA A 18 16.61 -15.66 23.02
N ALA A 19 17.73 -16.32 22.74
CA ALA A 19 19.06 -16.00 23.25
C ALA A 19 19.69 -14.77 22.60
N VAL A 20 18.89 -14.02 21.88
CA VAL A 20 19.22 -12.77 21.24
C VAL A 20 18.54 -11.66 22.04
N PHE A 21 17.38 -11.90 22.65
CA PHE A 21 16.53 -10.93 23.36
C PHE A 21 16.80 -10.77 24.87
N LYS A 22 17.96 -11.18 25.42
CA LYS A 22 18.09 -11.41 26.88
C LYS A 22 19.17 -10.57 27.60
N VAL A 23 18.82 -9.61 28.46
CA VAL A 23 19.81 -8.86 29.29
C VAL A 23 20.20 -9.65 30.58
N PRO A 24 21.48 -9.72 31.02
CA PRO A 24 21.96 -10.36 32.25
C PRO A 24 22.27 -9.41 33.43
N GLU A 25 22.09 -9.96 34.65
CA GLU A 25 22.16 -9.32 36.00
C GLU A 25 23.58 -9.20 36.60
N ILE A 26 23.80 -8.19 37.47
CA ILE A 26 25.11 -7.60 37.89
C ILE A 26 25.70 -8.16 39.20
N ARG A 27 27.05 -8.33 39.25
CA ARG A 27 27.90 -8.17 40.47
C ARG A 27 29.21 -7.41 40.14
N VAL A 28 29.74 -6.66 41.12
CA VAL A 28 30.85 -5.66 41.03
C VAL A 28 32.11 -6.16 41.75
N VAL A 29 33.34 -5.68 41.38
CA VAL A 29 34.46 -5.22 42.27
C VAL A 29 35.81 -5.02 41.50
N GLY A 30 36.49 -3.88 41.73
CA GLY A 30 37.93 -3.81 42.15
C GLY A 30 39.06 -3.39 41.17
N THR A 31 39.77 -2.29 41.48
CA THR A 31 40.86 -1.53 40.79
C THR A 31 42.31 -2.08 40.89
N ALA A 32 43.23 -1.70 39.96
CA ALA A 32 44.53 -1.00 40.26
C ALA A 32 45.47 -0.81 39.02
N GLU A 33 46.33 0.22 39.10
CA GLU A 33 47.21 0.86 38.09
C GLU A 33 48.65 0.28 37.97
N ALA A 34 49.38 0.61 36.87
CA ALA A 34 50.84 0.82 36.85
C ALA A 34 51.36 1.53 35.55
N VAL A 35 52.48 2.25 35.67
CA VAL A 35 53.14 3.19 34.70
C VAL A 35 54.54 2.67 34.28
N THR A 36 55.05 2.95 33.04
CA THR A 36 56.42 3.50 32.73
C THR A 36 56.79 3.66 31.22
N GLU A 37 57.34 4.85 30.90
CA GLU A 37 58.34 5.35 29.90
C GLU A 37 58.20 5.29 28.34
N GLU A 38 58.67 6.37 27.67
CA GLU A 38 58.15 6.93 26.40
C GLU A 38 59.03 6.73 25.13
N VAL A 39 58.46 6.10 24.10
CA VAL A 39 58.93 6.12 22.70
C VAL A 39 58.23 7.26 21.93
N THR A 40 58.93 7.99 21.02
CA THR A 40 58.30 9.08 20.25
C THR A 40 57.45 8.56 19.07
N LEU A 41 56.49 9.37 18.61
CA LEU A 41 55.55 8.95 17.56
C LEU A 41 56.23 8.64 16.21
N VAL A 42 57.27 9.42 15.89
CA VAL A 42 58.03 9.30 14.63
C VAL A 42 58.86 8.01 14.64
N ASP A 43 59.49 7.68 15.77
CA ASP A 43 60.27 6.45 15.90
C ASP A 43 59.41 5.21 15.68
N ILE A 44 58.15 5.23 16.17
CA ILE A 44 57.24 4.10 15.98
C ILE A 44 56.77 4.01 14.51
N LEU A 45 56.42 5.14 13.89
CA LEU A 45 55.91 5.17 12.51
C LEU A 45 56.94 4.65 11.49
N PHE A 46 58.22 4.85 11.79
CA PHE A 46 59.35 4.41 10.97
C PHE A 46 60.13 3.23 11.60
N SER A 47 59.59 2.57 12.63
CA SER A 47 60.12 1.31 13.15
C SER A 47 59.51 0.13 12.35
N GLY A 48 60.32 -0.64 11.63
CA GLY A 48 59.85 -1.76 10.80
C GLY A 48 59.53 -1.40 9.35
N SER A 49 58.57 -2.10 8.74
CA SER A 49 58.19 -1.89 7.34
C SER A 49 57.25 -0.68 7.21
N LEU A 50 57.40 0.12 6.15
CA LEU A 50 56.60 1.34 5.90
C LEU A 50 55.11 1.07 5.62
N LYS A 51 54.66 -0.18 5.79
CA LYS A 51 53.30 -0.65 5.55
C LYS A 51 52.26 0.04 6.43
N LEU A 52 52.62 0.43 7.65
CA LEU A 52 51.76 1.24 8.50
C LEU A 52 51.45 2.60 7.85
N ILE A 53 52.45 3.24 7.24
CA ILE A 53 52.28 4.53 6.56
C ILE A 53 51.41 4.38 5.31
N GLU A 54 51.50 3.25 4.60
CA GLU A 54 50.62 2.94 3.46
C GLU A 54 49.15 2.79 3.89
N ILE A 55 48.91 2.05 4.97
CA ILE A 55 47.56 1.86 5.53
C ILE A 55 46.99 3.20 5.98
N ILE A 56 47.80 4.04 6.64
CA ILE A 56 47.40 5.39 7.04
C ILE A 56 47.09 6.24 5.80
N GLY A 57 48.00 6.27 4.83
CA GLY A 57 47.86 7.08 3.63
C GLY A 57 46.62 6.75 2.78
N ASN A 58 46.25 5.47 2.69
CA ASN A 58 45.07 5.02 1.93
C ASN A 58 43.73 5.36 2.61
N ASN A 59 43.74 5.72 3.89
CA ASN A 59 42.54 6.01 4.67
C ASN A 59 42.38 7.50 5.01
N ILE A 60 43.27 8.34 4.51
CA ILE A 60 43.16 9.80 4.63
C ILE A 60 42.32 10.34 3.48
N GLU A 61 41.32 11.15 3.82
CA GLU A 61 40.47 11.79 2.83
C GLU A 61 41.26 12.72 1.89
N TYR A 62 40.81 12.85 0.65
CA TYR A 62 41.46 13.66 -0.39
C TYR A 62 41.72 15.12 0.02
N SER A 63 40.82 15.72 0.82
CA SER A 63 40.94 17.11 1.32
C SER A 63 42.10 17.29 2.29
N ARG A 64 42.55 16.20 2.93
CA ARG A 64 43.56 16.18 4.00
C ARG A 64 44.87 15.51 3.57
N ALA A 65 44.84 14.77 2.46
CA ALA A 65 45.99 14.06 1.91
C ALA A 65 47.23 14.96 1.70
N GLU A 66 47.05 16.23 1.34
CA GLU A 66 48.16 17.18 1.16
C GLU A 66 48.87 17.50 2.49
N HIS A 67 48.11 17.76 3.56
CA HIS A 67 48.65 18.09 4.87
C HIS A 67 49.40 16.91 5.49
N PHE A 68 48.82 15.71 5.42
CA PHE A 68 49.47 14.51 5.93
C PHE A 68 50.70 14.11 5.12
N ALA A 69 50.63 14.18 3.78
CA ALA A 69 51.77 13.85 2.93
C ALA A 69 52.99 14.73 3.23
N LYS A 70 52.77 16.02 3.51
CA LYS A 70 53.82 16.93 3.95
C LYS A 70 54.39 16.53 5.32
N ALA A 71 53.53 16.28 6.30
CA ALA A 71 53.95 15.94 7.67
C ALA A 71 54.67 14.57 7.74
N ALA A 72 54.20 13.57 6.98
CA ALA A 72 54.83 12.26 6.89
C ALA A 72 56.23 12.35 6.25
N LEU A 73 56.41 13.21 5.26
CA LEU A 73 57.73 13.45 4.65
C LEU A 73 58.69 14.16 5.62
N GLU A 74 58.22 15.15 6.38
CA GLU A 74 59.00 15.79 7.44
C GLU A 74 59.44 14.78 8.51
N ALA A 75 58.56 13.85 8.90
CA ALA A 75 58.90 12.78 9.84
C ALA A 75 59.87 11.74 9.25
N ALA A 76 59.81 11.47 7.95
CA ALA A 76 60.77 10.61 7.27
C ALA A 76 62.18 11.22 7.23
N LEU A 77 62.27 12.55 7.13
CA LEU A 77 63.53 13.29 7.23
C LEU A 77 64.08 13.26 8.67
N LEU A 78 63.22 13.41 9.68
CA LEU A 78 63.61 13.29 11.10
C LEU A 78 64.11 11.89 11.48
N SER A 79 63.54 10.84 10.88
CA SER A 79 63.95 9.44 11.13
C SER A 79 65.14 8.97 10.30
N GLY A 80 65.66 9.81 9.39
CA GLY A 80 66.76 9.45 8.49
C GLY A 80 66.39 8.46 7.37
N ARG A 81 65.09 8.15 7.18
CA ARG A 81 64.58 7.18 6.18
C ARG A 81 63.86 7.85 5.00
N ALA A 82 64.17 9.12 4.72
CA ALA A 82 63.46 9.94 3.74
C ALA A 82 63.43 9.36 2.31
N TYR A 83 64.57 8.86 1.81
CA TYR A 83 64.63 8.25 0.47
C TYR A 83 63.93 6.90 0.41
N GLU A 84 63.98 6.11 1.49
CA GLU A 84 63.25 4.85 1.58
C GLU A 84 61.75 5.09 1.55
N TYR A 85 61.28 6.08 2.30
CA TYR A 85 59.88 6.53 2.26
C TYR A 85 59.47 7.02 0.88
N PHE A 86 60.28 7.88 0.26
CA PHE A 86 60.02 8.40 -1.08
C PHE A 86 59.93 7.28 -2.12
N ALA A 87 60.90 6.35 -2.13
CA ALA A 87 60.91 5.19 -3.01
C ALA A 87 59.68 4.30 -2.79
N ARG A 88 59.26 4.11 -1.54
CA ARG A 88 58.07 3.31 -1.22
C ARG A 88 56.77 3.96 -1.69
N MET A 89 56.62 5.28 -1.57
CA MET A 89 55.45 5.99 -2.09
C MET A 89 55.38 5.93 -3.63
N VAL A 90 56.53 5.92 -4.31
CA VAL A 90 56.61 5.65 -5.76
C VAL A 90 56.10 4.24 -6.06
N ASP A 91 56.55 3.22 -5.33
CA ASP A 91 56.08 1.84 -5.53
C ASP A 91 54.58 1.69 -5.35
N VAL A 92 54.01 2.30 -4.31
CA VAL A 92 52.58 2.24 -4.00
C VAL A 92 51.75 2.92 -5.08
N GLU A 93 52.17 4.08 -5.58
CA GLU A 93 51.50 4.74 -6.71
C GLU A 93 51.57 3.87 -7.98
N LEU A 94 52.67 3.16 -8.18
CA LEU A 94 52.86 2.31 -9.34
C LEU A 94 52.09 0.99 -9.25
N GLN A 95 51.78 0.43 -8.09
CA GLN A 95 51.09 -0.86 -7.94
C GLN A 95 49.86 -1.04 -8.87
N PRO A 96 48.87 -0.12 -8.90
CA PRO A 96 47.67 -0.26 -9.75
C PRO A 96 47.88 0.10 -11.23
N ILE A 97 49.09 0.48 -11.64
CA ILE A 97 49.37 0.99 -12.98
C ILE A 97 49.59 -0.15 -13.98
N ASP A 98 49.09 0.03 -15.19
CA ASP A 98 49.34 -0.80 -16.36
C ASP A 98 49.52 0.10 -17.61
N ASP A 99 49.71 -0.52 -18.78
CA ASP A 99 49.93 0.21 -20.03
C ASP A 99 48.74 1.10 -20.45
N SER A 100 47.52 0.76 -20.02
CA SER A 100 46.29 1.48 -20.36
C SER A 100 46.12 2.77 -19.55
N ASN A 101 46.66 2.80 -18.32
CA ASN A 101 46.48 3.91 -17.40
C ASN A 101 47.78 4.66 -17.07
N LYS A 102 48.92 4.35 -17.70
CA LYS A 102 50.23 5.01 -17.46
C LYS A 102 50.23 6.54 -17.48
N ASN A 103 49.27 7.18 -18.16
CA ASN A 103 49.11 8.64 -18.15
C ASN A 103 48.63 9.22 -16.80
N THR A 104 48.21 8.40 -15.83
CA THR A 104 47.69 8.83 -14.52
C THR A 104 48.75 8.80 -13.41
N ILE A 105 49.95 8.27 -13.68
CA ILE A 105 51.05 8.17 -12.71
C ILE A 105 51.36 9.55 -12.13
N PHE A 106 51.28 9.67 -10.80
CA PHE A 106 51.45 10.94 -10.10
C PHE A 106 50.49 12.03 -10.61
N ARG A 107 49.24 11.68 -10.91
CA ARG A 107 48.17 12.66 -11.15
C ARG A 107 46.99 12.49 -10.19
N GLY A 108 47.03 11.47 -9.33
CA GLY A 108 46.06 11.26 -8.26
C GLY A 108 46.15 12.29 -7.13
N ASN A 109 45.05 12.42 -6.38
CA ASN A 109 44.95 13.25 -5.18
C ASN A 109 45.25 12.48 -3.88
N GLN A 110 45.74 11.25 -3.98
CA GLN A 110 46.05 10.40 -2.84
C GLN A 110 47.40 10.76 -2.21
N VAL A 111 47.61 10.28 -0.98
CA VAL A 111 48.82 10.53 -0.19
C VAL A 111 50.12 10.16 -0.92
N PRO A 112 50.28 9.01 -1.61
CA PRO A 112 51.54 8.66 -2.29
C PRO A 112 51.93 9.67 -3.36
N ALA A 113 50.98 10.01 -4.23
CA ALA A 113 51.17 11.05 -5.23
C ALA A 113 51.51 12.39 -4.57
N ARG A 114 50.77 12.85 -3.56
CA ARG A 114 51.05 14.13 -2.88
C ARG A 114 52.42 14.16 -2.21
N ALA A 115 52.84 13.07 -1.56
CA ALA A 115 54.13 12.95 -0.89
C ALA A 115 55.30 13.11 -1.87
N VAL A 116 55.25 12.41 -3.00
CA VAL A 116 56.22 12.58 -4.08
C VAL A 116 56.25 14.02 -4.57
N GLY A 117 55.08 14.64 -4.80
CA GLY A 117 54.98 16.02 -5.27
C GLY A 117 55.49 17.10 -4.29
N HIS A 118 55.55 16.79 -2.99
CA HIS A 118 56.10 17.72 -1.99
C HIS A 118 57.62 17.71 -1.90
N TRP A 119 58.29 16.62 -2.32
CA TRP A 119 59.75 16.50 -2.21
C TRP A 119 60.52 17.69 -2.80
N PRO A 120 60.25 18.13 -4.06
CA PRO A 120 60.98 19.26 -4.62
C PRO A 120 60.79 20.57 -3.82
N ARG A 121 59.65 20.74 -3.13
CA ARG A 121 59.37 21.93 -2.31
C ARG A 121 60.20 21.97 -1.02
N PHE A 122 60.77 20.86 -0.57
CA PHE A 122 61.69 20.84 0.57
C PHE A 122 63.12 21.09 0.15
N VAL A 123 63.52 20.54 -1.00
CA VAL A 123 64.95 20.43 -1.35
C VAL A 123 65.41 21.42 -2.42
N ALA A 124 64.48 22.04 -3.17
CA ALA A 124 64.82 22.81 -4.37
C ALA A 124 64.12 24.18 -4.48
N MET A 125 63.52 24.70 -3.40
CA MET A 125 62.86 26.02 -3.43
C MET A 125 63.84 27.17 -3.73
N ASP A 126 65.04 27.13 -3.14
CA ASP A 126 66.06 28.14 -3.41
C ASP A 126 66.54 28.08 -4.86
N TRP A 127 66.71 26.87 -5.40
CA TRP A 127 67.03 26.65 -6.81
C TRP A 127 65.93 27.19 -7.74
N LEU A 128 64.67 26.91 -7.43
CA LEU A 128 63.52 27.41 -8.20
C LEU A 128 63.47 28.94 -8.19
N LYS A 129 63.70 29.55 -7.02
CA LYS A 129 63.76 31.00 -6.86
C LYS A 129 64.89 31.61 -7.69
N GLN A 130 66.10 31.07 -7.62
CA GLN A 130 67.23 31.56 -8.41
C GLN A 130 67.00 31.42 -9.92
N THR A 131 66.30 30.37 -10.34
CA THR A 131 66.04 30.06 -11.76
C THR A 131 64.94 30.94 -12.36
N LEU A 132 63.81 31.12 -11.66
CA LEU A 132 62.61 31.77 -12.24
C LEU A 132 62.35 33.20 -11.77
N ARG A 133 62.85 33.61 -10.60
CA ARG A 133 62.59 34.96 -10.07
C ARG A 133 63.01 36.08 -11.05
N PRO A 134 64.20 36.03 -11.68
CA PRO A 134 64.61 37.08 -12.62
C PRO A 134 63.63 37.25 -13.80
N ILE A 135 63.10 36.14 -14.32
CA ILE A 135 62.12 36.15 -15.42
C ILE A 135 60.80 36.75 -14.96
N PHE A 136 60.34 36.44 -13.75
CA PHE A 136 59.06 36.92 -13.23
C PHE A 136 59.12 38.42 -12.95
N ASP A 137 60.21 38.90 -12.36
CA ASP A 137 60.44 40.33 -12.13
C ASP A 137 60.49 41.09 -13.47
N GLU A 138 61.13 40.53 -14.51
CA GLU A 138 61.16 41.09 -15.87
C GLU A 138 59.75 41.18 -16.49
N VAL A 139 58.93 40.14 -16.36
CA VAL A 139 57.55 40.13 -16.88
C VAL A 139 56.68 41.17 -16.19
N ILE A 140 56.79 41.29 -14.85
CA ILE A 140 56.04 42.28 -14.07
C ILE A 140 56.42 43.69 -14.52
N ALA A 141 57.72 44.00 -14.55
CA ALA A 141 58.21 45.30 -15.00
C ALA A 141 57.83 45.60 -16.47
N SER A 142 57.84 44.60 -17.35
CA SER A 142 57.46 44.77 -18.76
C SER A 142 55.96 45.08 -18.91
N CYS A 143 55.10 44.40 -18.14
CA CYS A 143 53.66 44.67 -18.15
C CYS A 143 53.33 46.07 -17.57
N GLU A 144 54.03 46.49 -16.51
CA GLU A 144 53.91 47.85 -15.95
C GLU A 144 54.29 48.94 -16.98
N ASN A 145 55.22 48.64 -17.88
CA ASN A 145 55.60 49.50 -19.00
C ASN A 145 54.73 49.33 -20.26
N ASN A 146 53.54 48.73 -20.14
CA ASN A 146 52.58 48.48 -21.23
C ASN A 146 53.10 47.60 -22.38
N VAL A 147 54.11 46.75 -22.15
CA VAL A 147 54.53 45.75 -23.14
C VAL A 147 53.47 44.65 -23.24
N GLY A 148 53.01 44.40 -24.47
CA GLY A 148 52.00 43.39 -24.76
C GLY A 148 52.60 41.99 -24.98
N PHE A 149 51.98 40.98 -24.37
CA PHE A 149 52.32 39.56 -24.51
C PHE A 149 51.10 38.70 -24.87
N ILE A 150 49.91 39.32 -25.02
CA ILE A 150 48.67 38.59 -25.29
C ILE A 150 48.60 38.26 -26.78
N VAL A 151 48.64 36.97 -27.08
CA VAL A 151 48.67 36.44 -28.47
C VAL A 151 47.36 35.78 -28.90
N ASN A 152 46.34 35.81 -28.05
CA ASN A 152 44.98 35.42 -28.42
C ASN A 152 44.28 36.61 -29.12
N PRO A 153 43.92 36.50 -30.42
CA PRO A 153 43.29 37.60 -31.15
C PRO A 153 41.99 38.12 -30.52
N ALA A 154 41.24 37.26 -29.82
CA ALA A 154 39.97 37.62 -29.20
C ALA A 154 40.11 38.39 -27.86
N LYS A 155 41.33 38.46 -27.30
CA LYS A 155 41.62 39.13 -26.02
C LYS A 155 42.66 40.25 -26.16
N LEU A 156 42.92 40.68 -27.39
CA LEU A 156 43.95 41.68 -27.66
C LEU A 156 43.52 43.05 -27.07
N PRO A 157 44.34 43.66 -26.20
CA PRO A 157 44.06 45.00 -25.67
C PRO A 157 44.05 46.08 -26.76
N GLU A 158 43.21 47.11 -26.60
CA GLU A 158 43.16 48.25 -27.52
C GLU A 158 44.54 48.93 -27.61
N GLY A 159 45.08 49.06 -28.83
CA GLY A 159 46.38 49.70 -29.10
C GLY A 159 47.59 48.75 -29.21
N GLN A 160 47.43 47.43 -29.01
CA GLN A 160 48.49 46.45 -29.22
C GLN A 160 48.36 45.74 -30.58
N THR A 161 49.48 45.30 -31.16
CA THR A 161 49.50 44.51 -32.41
C THR A 161 49.89 43.06 -32.15
N ILE A 162 49.23 42.13 -32.87
CA ILE A 162 49.44 40.69 -32.67
C ILE A 162 50.87 40.30 -33.04
N GLU A 163 51.47 40.94 -34.04
CA GLU A 163 52.82 40.64 -34.52
C GLU A 163 53.88 40.96 -33.44
N VAL A 164 53.78 42.13 -32.80
CA VAL A 164 54.70 42.53 -31.73
C VAL A 164 54.51 41.67 -30.48
N ASN A 165 53.25 41.43 -30.09
CA ASN A 165 52.96 40.55 -28.97
C ASN A 165 53.44 39.12 -29.21
N THR A 166 53.40 38.65 -30.46
CA THR A 166 53.86 37.31 -30.86
C THR A 166 55.36 37.16 -30.67
N GLU A 167 56.14 38.15 -31.08
CA GLU A 167 57.59 38.13 -30.91
C GLU A 167 58.00 38.28 -29.43
N ASN A 168 57.35 39.20 -28.70
CA ASN A 168 57.59 39.38 -27.26
C ASN A 168 57.31 38.08 -26.47
N PHE A 169 56.19 37.41 -26.79
CA PHE A 169 55.83 36.16 -26.13
C PHE A 169 56.77 35.00 -26.53
N ARG A 170 57.23 34.94 -27.79
CA ARG A 170 58.25 33.96 -28.22
C ARG A 170 59.54 34.11 -27.42
N GLN A 171 60.05 35.34 -27.29
CA GLN A 171 61.28 35.60 -26.54
C GLN A 171 61.12 35.24 -25.06
N LEU A 172 59.97 35.55 -24.46
CA LEU A 172 59.68 35.16 -23.09
C LEU A 172 59.69 33.63 -22.92
N LEU A 173 59.05 32.88 -23.82
CA LEU A 173 59.05 31.41 -23.78
C LEU A 173 60.47 30.84 -23.90
N GLN A 174 61.26 31.34 -24.87
CA GLN A 174 62.66 30.93 -25.07
C GLN A 174 63.52 31.19 -23.83
N LYS A 175 63.47 32.42 -23.29
CA LYS A 175 64.21 32.80 -22.08
C LYS A 175 63.82 31.91 -20.90
N THR A 176 62.53 31.63 -20.74
CA THR A 176 62.03 30.81 -19.62
C THR A 176 62.54 29.38 -19.72
N VAL A 177 62.49 28.75 -20.90
CA VAL A 177 62.99 27.39 -21.11
C VAL A 177 64.51 27.34 -20.95
N GLN A 178 65.23 28.31 -21.51
CA GLN A 178 66.69 28.37 -21.40
C GLN A 178 67.16 28.53 -19.95
N ALA A 179 66.50 29.40 -19.15
CA ALA A 179 66.83 29.55 -17.73
C ALA A 179 66.71 28.21 -16.97
N ILE A 180 65.70 27.40 -17.28
CA ILE A 180 65.52 26.08 -16.67
C ILE A 180 66.61 25.09 -17.12
N LEU A 181 66.96 25.10 -18.40
CA LEU A 181 68.05 24.26 -18.94
C LEU A 181 69.40 24.62 -18.31
N ASP A 182 69.71 25.91 -18.20
CA ASP A 182 70.96 26.40 -17.57
C ASP A 182 70.99 26.03 -16.08
N GLY A 183 69.82 26.09 -15.42
CA GLY A 183 69.62 25.66 -14.04
C GLY A 183 69.87 24.17 -13.78
N GLN A 184 69.97 23.32 -14.81
CA GLN A 184 70.30 21.90 -14.65
C GLN A 184 71.62 21.70 -13.88
N THR A 185 72.60 22.57 -14.12
CA THR A 185 73.95 22.45 -13.52
C THR A 185 73.96 22.72 -12.02
N THR A 186 73.11 23.64 -11.56
CA THR A 186 72.98 24.05 -10.16
C THR A 186 71.87 23.31 -9.42
N MET A 187 71.20 22.35 -10.08
CA MET A 187 70.13 21.56 -9.48
C MET A 187 70.65 20.75 -8.29
N PRO A 188 69.97 20.78 -7.12
CA PRO A 188 70.38 20.03 -5.94
C PRO A 188 70.49 18.52 -6.20
N ASP A 189 71.54 17.90 -5.67
CA ASP A 189 71.78 16.46 -5.76
C ASP A 189 70.58 15.65 -5.22
N SER A 190 69.94 16.15 -4.16
CA SER A 190 68.77 15.53 -3.55
C SER A 190 67.51 15.55 -4.43
N LEU A 191 67.36 16.53 -5.33
CA LEU A 191 66.31 16.54 -6.35
C LEU A 191 66.67 15.64 -7.54
N THR A 192 67.95 15.61 -7.90
CA THR A 192 68.47 14.74 -8.97
C THR A 192 68.30 13.27 -8.58
N TYR A 193 68.66 12.89 -7.35
CA TYR A 193 68.53 11.52 -6.87
C TYR A 193 67.06 11.07 -6.77
N ALA A 194 66.15 11.95 -6.32
CA ALA A 194 64.72 11.67 -6.36
C ALA A 194 64.19 11.42 -7.78
N SER A 195 64.72 12.16 -8.76
CA SER A 195 64.40 11.96 -10.18
C SER A 195 64.93 10.61 -10.68
N GLN A 196 66.12 10.17 -10.22
CA GLN A 196 66.68 8.86 -10.55
C GLN A 196 65.83 7.71 -9.98
N ILE A 197 65.39 7.82 -8.72
CA ILE A 197 64.51 6.82 -8.08
C ILE A 197 63.18 6.70 -8.85
N ILE A 198 62.57 7.82 -9.23
CA ILE A 198 61.35 7.80 -10.06
C ILE A 198 61.64 7.15 -11.40
N PHE A 199 62.74 7.52 -12.07
CA PHE A 199 63.07 6.98 -13.37
C PHE A 199 63.26 5.47 -13.32
N GLU A 200 64.10 4.95 -12.43
CA GLU A 200 64.39 3.52 -12.29
C GLU A 200 63.10 2.71 -12.09
N LYS A 201 62.30 3.07 -11.09
CA LYS A 201 61.05 2.35 -10.75
C LYS A 201 59.98 2.46 -11.84
N VAL A 202 59.84 3.62 -12.48
CA VAL A 202 58.86 3.81 -13.55
C VAL A 202 59.32 3.13 -14.85
N PHE A 203 60.61 3.18 -15.15
CA PHE A 203 61.18 2.58 -16.36
C PHE A 203 61.04 1.06 -16.34
N GLU A 204 61.25 0.41 -15.19
CA GLU A 204 60.98 -1.02 -15.01
C GLU A 204 59.54 -1.41 -15.38
N LYS A 205 58.58 -0.49 -15.19
CA LYS A 205 57.15 -0.76 -15.38
C LYS A 205 56.56 -0.30 -16.71
N VAL A 206 56.99 0.84 -17.25
CA VAL A 206 56.41 1.45 -18.47
C VAL A 206 57.46 1.93 -19.49
N GLY A 207 58.72 1.52 -19.33
CA GLY A 207 59.82 1.78 -20.28
C GLY A 207 60.11 3.27 -20.49
N GLU A 208 60.40 3.67 -21.73
CA GLU A 208 60.77 5.05 -22.13
C GLU A 208 59.73 6.12 -21.72
N PHE A 209 58.49 5.73 -21.40
CA PHE A 209 57.50 6.68 -20.89
C PHE A 209 57.91 7.31 -19.54
N ALA A 210 58.90 6.74 -18.83
CA ALA A 210 59.48 7.30 -17.62
C ALA A 210 59.96 8.76 -17.80
N TYR A 211 60.51 9.14 -18.96
CA TYR A 211 60.92 10.54 -19.22
C TYR A 211 59.74 11.52 -19.23
N SER A 212 58.57 11.08 -19.70
CA SER A 212 57.32 11.86 -19.64
C SER A 212 56.83 12.01 -18.20
N ILE A 213 57.01 10.98 -17.37
CA ILE A 213 56.68 11.03 -15.94
C ILE A 213 57.63 11.96 -15.17
N LEU A 214 58.93 11.96 -15.48
CA LEU A 214 59.88 12.94 -14.92
C LEU A 214 59.47 14.37 -15.28
N SER A 215 59.02 14.59 -16.51
CA SER A 215 58.49 15.87 -16.95
C SER A 215 57.26 16.28 -16.13
N SER A 216 56.33 15.34 -15.88
CA SER A 216 55.17 15.58 -15.01
C SER A 216 55.56 15.82 -13.55
N PHE A 217 56.58 15.14 -13.03
CA PHE A 217 57.07 15.31 -11.67
C PHE A 217 57.72 16.69 -11.46
N LEU A 218 58.67 17.07 -12.32
CA LEU A 218 59.42 18.31 -12.13
C LEU A 218 58.63 19.53 -12.62
N PHE A 219 58.02 19.46 -13.80
CA PHE A 219 57.32 20.62 -14.37
C PHE A 219 55.92 20.78 -13.80
N LEU A 220 55.05 19.78 -13.98
CA LEU A 220 53.63 19.93 -13.61
C LEU A 220 53.43 20.15 -12.11
N ARG A 221 54.26 19.56 -11.26
CA ARG A 221 54.06 19.56 -9.80
C ARG A 221 54.93 20.54 -9.03
N PHE A 222 56.01 21.03 -9.63
CA PHE A 222 56.95 21.92 -8.93
C PHE A 222 57.20 23.24 -9.66
N ILE A 223 57.70 23.21 -10.88
CA ILE A 223 58.06 24.43 -11.62
C ILE A 223 56.82 25.21 -12.06
N ILE A 224 55.87 24.59 -12.76
CA ILE A 224 54.67 25.25 -13.30
C ILE A 224 53.76 25.86 -12.23
N PRO A 225 53.52 25.20 -11.06
CA PRO A 225 52.74 25.81 -9.99
C PRO A 225 53.26 27.17 -9.50
N SER A 226 54.56 27.45 -9.65
CA SER A 226 55.12 28.75 -9.28
C SER A 226 54.61 29.91 -10.14
N PHE A 227 54.21 29.65 -11.39
CA PHE A 227 53.62 30.68 -12.29
C PHE A 227 52.22 31.11 -11.85
N SER A 228 51.49 30.23 -11.16
CA SER A 228 50.20 30.56 -10.54
C SER A 228 50.36 31.09 -9.12
N ASN A 229 51.35 30.59 -8.39
CA ASN A 229 51.70 31.04 -7.04
C ASN A 229 53.11 31.63 -6.98
N VAL A 230 53.22 32.90 -7.37
CA VAL A 230 54.49 33.65 -7.45
C VAL A 230 55.20 33.80 -6.09
N SER A 231 54.52 33.51 -4.98
CA SER A 231 55.16 33.48 -3.66
C SER A 231 56.24 32.40 -3.58
N MET A 232 56.14 31.34 -4.41
CA MET A 232 57.14 30.27 -4.47
C MET A 232 58.52 30.77 -4.94
N VAL A 233 58.57 31.85 -5.72
CA VAL A 233 59.82 32.53 -6.12
C VAL A 233 60.12 33.75 -5.23
N GLY A 234 59.40 33.87 -4.10
CA GLY A 234 59.58 34.93 -3.11
C GLY A 234 58.97 36.28 -3.49
N ILE A 235 58.01 36.33 -4.43
CA ILE A 235 57.24 37.55 -4.72
C ILE A 235 56.07 37.60 -3.74
N THR A 236 56.12 38.52 -2.78
CA THR A 236 55.11 38.66 -1.72
C THR A 236 54.12 39.80 -1.97
N SER A 237 54.40 40.65 -2.96
CA SER A 237 53.51 41.74 -3.36
C SER A 237 52.42 41.21 -4.30
N PRO A 238 51.19 41.76 -4.23
CA PRO A 238 50.10 41.35 -5.10
C PRO A 238 50.45 41.67 -6.57
N VAL A 239 50.55 40.64 -7.40
CA VAL A 239 50.79 40.77 -8.85
C VAL A 239 49.47 41.13 -9.52
N GLY A 240 49.50 42.21 -10.32
CA GLY A 240 48.36 42.68 -11.10
C GLY A 240 47.88 41.67 -12.16
N ASP A 241 46.67 41.87 -12.67
CA ASP A 241 45.97 40.88 -13.50
C ASP A 241 46.70 40.59 -14.81
N GLN A 242 47.23 41.62 -15.48
CA GLN A 242 47.95 41.46 -16.76
C GLN A 242 49.22 40.60 -16.63
N PRO A 243 50.21 40.90 -15.74
CA PRO A 243 51.37 40.02 -15.58
C PRO A 243 50.99 38.61 -15.11
N ARG A 244 49.94 38.46 -14.30
CA ARG A 244 49.44 37.14 -13.89
C ARG A 244 48.94 36.33 -15.09
N ASP A 245 48.14 36.94 -15.96
CA ASP A 245 47.62 36.30 -17.17
C ASP A 245 48.75 35.88 -18.12
N VAL A 246 49.78 36.72 -18.27
CA VAL A 246 50.96 36.41 -19.09
C VAL A 246 51.75 35.23 -18.51
N LEU A 247 51.99 35.20 -17.20
CA LEU A 247 52.67 34.08 -16.54
C LEU A 247 51.85 32.79 -16.64
N MET A 248 50.52 32.85 -16.50
CA MET A 248 49.64 31.71 -16.71
C MET A 248 49.63 31.23 -18.16
N GLN A 249 49.67 32.15 -19.12
CA GLN A 249 49.76 31.79 -20.54
C GLN A 249 51.09 31.11 -20.85
N THR A 250 52.21 31.67 -20.36
CA THR A 250 53.57 31.12 -20.50
C THR A 250 53.65 29.70 -19.95
N SER A 251 53.13 29.47 -18.74
CA SER A 251 53.16 28.16 -18.09
C SER A 251 52.36 27.11 -18.85
N ASN A 252 51.19 27.47 -19.36
CA ASN A 252 50.34 26.60 -20.18
C ASN A 252 51.01 26.18 -21.50
N VAL A 253 51.70 27.11 -22.15
CA VAL A 253 52.40 26.87 -23.42
C VAL A 253 53.64 26.02 -23.20
N ILE A 254 54.44 26.30 -22.17
CA ILE A 254 55.62 25.48 -21.81
C ILE A 254 55.20 24.05 -21.47
N MET A 255 54.17 23.87 -20.63
CA MET A 255 53.71 22.52 -20.27
C MET A 255 53.20 21.73 -21.49
N SER A 256 52.45 22.40 -22.37
CA SER A 256 51.96 21.77 -23.60
C SER A 256 53.10 21.41 -24.55
N SER A 257 54.12 22.26 -24.63
CA SER A 257 55.33 22.03 -25.42
C SER A 257 56.09 20.79 -24.92
N ILE A 258 56.33 20.68 -23.61
CA ILE A 258 57.05 19.54 -23.01
C ILE A 258 56.29 18.22 -23.23
N LEU A 259 54.97 18.22 -23.07
CA LEU A 259 54.17 16.98 -23.16
C LEU A 259 53.88 16.53 -24.60
N LYS A 260 53.66 17.46 -25.53
CA LYS A 260 53.14 17.15 -26.88
C LYS A 260 54.10 17.48 -28.02
N GLY A 261 55.10 18.34 -27.79
CA GLY A 261 56.01 18.85 -28.83
C GLY A 261 55.34 19.71 -29.91
N ARG A 262 54.04 20.02 -29.75
CA ARG A 262 53.21 20.81 -30.67
C ARG A 262 52.03 21.46 -29.92
N LEU A 263 51.51 22.56 -30.45
CA LEU A 263 50.55 23.46 -29.79
C LEU A 263 49.28 23.73 -30.63
N ASP A 264 49.30 23.40 -31.92
CA ASP A 264 48.20 23.55 -32.88
C ASP A 264 46.95 22.75 -32.51
N ASP A 265 47.12 21.61 -31.83
CA ASP A 265 46.01 20.77 -31.35
C ASP A 265 45.15 21.45 -30.26
N LYS A 266 45.66 22.48 -29.57
CA LYS A 266 44.98 23.12 -28.43
C LYS A 266 44.34 24.45 -28.82
N TYR A 267 45.06 25.30 -29.52
CA TYR A 267 44.55 26.56 -30.08
C TYR A 267 45.29 26.90 -31.37
N THR A 268 44.53 27.13 -32.44
CA THR A 268 45.09 27.40 -33.78
C THR A 268 46.01 28.62 -33.83
N TYR A 269 45.76 29.65 -33.01
CA TYR A 269 46.61 30.85 -32.93
C TYR A 269 47.99 30.59 -32.28
N LEU A 270 48.21 29.42 -31.66
CA LEU A 270 49.51 29.02 -31.10
C LEU A 270 50.37 28.22 -32.08
N ALA A 271 49.85 27.88 -33.27
CA ALA A 271 50.60 27.17 -34.31
C ALA A 271 51.96 27.79 -34.66
N PRO A 272 52.14 29.14 -34.66
CA PRO A 272 53.44 29.75 -34.92
C PRO A 272 54.56 29.28 -33.98
N TYR A 273 54.24 28.83 -32.75
CA TYR A 273 55.22 28.41 -31.75
C TYR A 273 55.56 26.92 -31.79
N ASN A 274 55.07 26.16 -32.78
CA ASN A 274 55.30 24.71 -32.88
C ASN A 274 56.78 24.33 -33.03
N ASP A 275 57.57 25.18 -33.70
CA ASP A 275 59.02 25.03 -33.81
C ASP A 275 59.70 25.09 -32.43
N LEU A 276 59.30 26.08 -31.62
CA LEU A 276 59.77 26.26 -30.26
C LEU A 276 59.27 25.12 -29.34
N ALA A 277 58.04 24.66 -29.55
CA ALA A 277 57.46 23.58 -28.77
C ALA A 277 58.25 22.27 -28.93
N LYS A 278 58.64 21.95 -30.17
CA LYS A 278 59.47 20.78 -30.47
C LYS A 278 60.88 20.91 -29.88
N TRP A 279 61.54 22.06 -30.07
CA TRP A 279 62.85 22.34 -29.44
C TRP A 279 62.78 22.19 -27.91
N THR A 280 61.75 22.74 -27.28
CA THR A 280 61.54 22.64 -25.83
C THR A 280 61.43 21.18 -25.39
N GLN A 281 60.63 20.37 -26.09
CA GLN A 281 60.47 18.95 -25.75
C GLN A 281 61.79 18.18 -25.88
N ASP A 282 62.52 18.37 -26.98
CA ASP A 282 63.77 17.67 -27.25
C ASP A 282 64.85 18.06 -26.22
N SER A 283 65.01 19.35 -25.93
CA SER A 283 65.99 19.85 -24.96
C SER A 283 65.68 19.42 -23.52
N ILE A 284 64.42 19.44 -23.10
CA ILE A 284 64.03 18.97 -21.75
C ILE A 284 64.21 17.45 -21.62
N ASN A 285 63.89 16.66 -22.65
CA ASN A 285 64.16 15.23 -22.63
C ASN A 285 65.66 14.93 -22.54
N GLN A 286 66.50 15.70 -23.24
CA GLN A 286 67.95 15.59 -23.13
C GLN A 286 68.46 15.97 -21.72
N MET A 287 67.89 17.01 -21.11
CA MET A 287 68.16 17.38 -19.72
C MET A 287 67.89 16.20 -18.77
N PHE A 288 66.73 15.55 -18.89
CA PHE A 288 66.40 14.38 -18.05
C PHE A 288 67.33 13.19 -18.29
N ARG A 289 67.73 12.91 -19.52
CA ARG A 289 68.75 11.88 -19.81
C ARG A 289 70.07 12.17 -19.09
N GLY A 290 70.49 13.44 -19.07
CA GLY A 290 71.68 13.87 -18.31
C GLY A 290 71.51 13.71 -16.80
N LEU A 291 70.32 14.03 -16.25
CA LEU A 291 70.04 13.89 -14.82
C LEU A 291 70.05 12.42 -14.36
N VAL A 292 69.51 11.50 -15.16
CA VAL A 292 69.49 10.06 -14.86
C VAL A 292 70.91 9.47 -14.80
N GLN A 293 71.85 10.00 -15.57
CA GLN A 293 73.23 9.51 -15.65
C GLN A 293 74.19 10.20 -14.66
N LYS A 294 73.78 11.29 -14.01
CA LYS A 294 74.64 12.09 -13.12
C LYS A 294 74.88 11.35 -11.79
N GLN A 295 76.14 11.14 -11.40
CA GLN A 295 76.45 10.64 -10.05
C GLN A 295 76.22 11.75 -9.01
N VAL A 296 75.45 11.44 -7.98
CA VAL A 296 75.02 12.38 -6.93
C VAL A 296 75.04 11.72 -5.55
N SER A 297 75.13 12.54 -4.49
CA SER A 297 75.05 12.01 -3.12
C SER A 297 73.68 11.40 -2.82
N HIS A 298 73.68 10.28 -2.08
CA HIS A 298 72.47 9.58 -1.62
C HIS A 298 72.07 9.94 -0.18
N GLU A 299 72.75 10.93 0.42
CA GLU A 299 72.40 11.40 1.75
C GLU A 299 71.26 12.44 1.69
N PRO A 300 70.25 12.32 2.57
CA PRO A 300 69.16 13.29 2.60
C PRO A 300 69.70 14.68 2.99
N PRO A 301 69.12 15.76 2.43
CA PRO A 301 69.63 17.11 2.65
C PRO A 301 69.45 17.54 4.12
N PRO A 302 70.40 18.33 4.68
CA PRO A 302 70.29 18.84 6.05
C PRO A 302 69.24 19.94 6.11
N ILE A 303 67.99 19.56 6.36
CA ILE A 303 66.85 20.47 6.48
C ILE A 303 66.47 20.57 7.96
N THR A 304 66.35 21.80 8.47
CA THR A 304 65.88 22.05 9.83
C THR A 304 64.36 21.83 9.91
N ILE A 305 63.94 20.84 10.69
CA ILE A 305 62.53 20.46 10.86
C ILE A 305 62.18 20.55 12.35
N ASP A 306 61.04 21.17 12.65
CA ASP A 306 60.51 21.23 14.00
C ASP A 306 59.82 19.90 14.36
N ALA A 307 60.52 19.05 15.11
CA ALA A 307 60.03 17.74 15.50
C ALA A 307 58.71 17.79 16.30
N ALA A 308 58.51 18.81 17.14
CA ALA A 308 57.30 18.94 17.94
C ALA A 308 56.10 19.32 17.05
N GLN A 309 56.31 20.26 16.12
CA GLN A 309 55.27 20.66 15.17
C GLN A 309 54.93 19.53 14.19
N THR A 310 55.92 18.80 13.69
CA THR A 310 55.69 17.66 12.78
C THR A 310 54.92 16.54 13.50
N ILE A 311 55.27 16.22 14.76
CA ILE A 311 54.52 15.28 15.59
C ILE A 311 53.08 15.75 15.80
N ALA A 312 52.87 17.04 16.10
CA ALA A 312 51.53 17.62 16.26
C ALA A 312 50.71 17.56 14.95
N ASN A 313 51.33 17.79 13.79
CA ASN A 313 50.68 17.71 12.49
C ASN A 313 50.32 16.27 12.10
N ILE A 314 51.22 15.30 12.33
CA ILE A 314 50.89 13.87 12.15
C ILE A 314 49.75 13.48 13.09
N HIS A 315 49.81 13.95 14.34
CA HIS A 315 48.78 13.69 15.32
C HIS A 315 47.42 14.28 14.89
N SER A 316 47.36 15.53 14.42
CA SER A 316 46.11 16.16 13.96
C SER A 316 45.50 15.47 12.74
N GLU A 317 46.34 14.96 11.84
CA GLU A 317 45.88 14.28 10.63
C GLU A 317 45.45 12.84 10.87
N VAL A 318 46.17 12.11 11.74
CA VAL A 318 45.89 10.70 12.01
C VAL A 318 44.82 10.50 13.09
N TYR A 319 44.75 11.38 14.10
CA TYR A 319 43.80 11.24 15.22
C TYR A 319 42.34 11.06 14.77
N PRO A 320 41.81 11.85 13.80
CA PRO A 320 40.43 11.72 13.35
C PRO A 320 40.13 10.42 12.61
N ILE A 321 41.14 9.80 11.99
CA ILE A 321 41.00 8.55 11.23
C ILE A 321 41.38 7.30 12.04
N LEU A 322 41.81 7.44 13.30
CA LEU A 322 42.17 6.31 14.18
C LEU A 322 41.08 5.23 14.24
N LYS A 323 39.80 5.64 14.22
CA LYS A 323 38.66 4.71 14.25
C LYS A 323 38.62 3.81 13.01
N ASN A 324 39.02 4.34 11.85
CA ASN A 324 39.07 3.60 10.59
C ASN A 324 40.36 2.77 10.46
N LEU A 325 41.47 3.24 11.04
CA LEU A 325 42.77 2.56 10.98
C LEU A 325 42.86 1.33 11.89
N THR A 326 42.19 1.37 13.05
CA THR A 326 42.24 0.30 14.06
C THR A 326 41.85 -1.07 13.49
N PRO A 327 40.70 -1.26 12.79
CA PRO A 327 40.32 -2.57 12.24
C PRO A 327 41.25 -3.06 11.12
N LEU A 328 41.79 -2.16 10.29
CA LEU A 328 42.73 -2.51 9.23
C LEU A 328 44.06 -3.02 9.79
N ILE A 329 44.53 -2.40 10.88
CA ILE A 329 45.74 -2.82 11.59
C ILE A 329 45.51 -4.16 12.32
N GLU A 330 44.31 -4.40 12.84
CA GLU A 330 43.93 -5.66 13.48
C GLU A 330 43.81 -6.84 12.49
N SER A 331 43.57 -6.55 11.21
CA SER A 331 43.59 -7.55 10.13
C SER A 331 44.99 -7.98 9.67
N LEU A 332 46.04 -7.26 10.09
CA LEU A 332 47.42 -7.65 9.82
C LEU A 332 47.76 -8.92 10.62
N ASP A 333 48.64 -9.76 10.07
CA ASP A 333 49.10 -10.99 10.73
C ASP A 333 49.56 -10.68 12.17
N PRO A 334 48.90 -11.26 13.21
CA PRO A 334 49.23 -11.00 14.60
C PRO A 334 50.68 -11.34 14.99
N ALA A 335 51.36 -12.19 14.20
CA ALA A 335 52.76 -12.54 14.39
C ALA A 335 53.75 -11.59 13.68
N SER A 336 53.26 -10.64 12.88
CA SER A 336 54.11 -9.70 12.13
C SER A 336 54.57 -8.51 12.98
N ASP A 337 55.82 -8.09 12.78
CA ASP A 337 56.38 -6.88 13.41
C ASP A 337 55.56 -5.62 13.05
N ASP A 338 54.93 -5.60 11.88
CA ASP A 338 54.04 -4.51 11.43
C ASP A 338 52.81 -4.37 12.33
N HIS A 339 52.19 -5.49 12.73
CA HIS A 339 51.03 -5.49 13.63
C HIS A 339 51.42 -4.99 15.04
N ALA A 340 52.59 -5.38 15.54
CA ALA A 340 53.11 -4.92 16.82
C ALA A 340 53.44 -3.42 16.80
N ASN A 341 54.09 -2.92 15.75
CA ASN A 341 54.46 -1.51 15.61
C ASN A 341 53.23 -0.61 15.39
N ALA A 342 52.26 -1.08 14.60
CA ALA A 342 50.99 -0.39 14.40
C ALA A 342 50.15 -0.27 15.69
N LYS A 343 50.14 -1.31 16.53
CA LYS A 343 49.51 -1.26 17.87
C LYS A 343 50.22 -0.26 18.80
N ARG A 344 51.56 -0.24 18.80
CA ARG A 344 52.34 0.75 19.56
C ARG A 344 52.05 2.18 19.09
N PHE A 345 51.92 2.39 17.79
CA PHE A 345 51.66 3.70 17.19
C PHE A 345 50.28 4.24 17.58
N ILE A 346 49.24 3.40 17.45
CA ILE A 346 47.88 3.75 17.89
C ILE A 346 47.85 4.04 19.39
N THR A 347 48.54 3.22 20.20
CA THR A 347 48.57 3.39 21.66
C THR A 347 49.22 4.73 22.04
N LYS A 348 50.32 5.12 21.37
CA LYS A 348 50.98 6.41 21.62
C LYS A 348 50.13 7.60 21.15
N ILE A 349 49.48 7.52 19.98
CA ILE A 349 48.56 8.58 19.53
C ILE A 349 47.41 8.74 20.52
N ARG A 350 46.79 7.63 20.96
CA ARG A 350 45.69 7.68 21.94
C ARG A 350 46.13 8.28 23.28
N ALA A 351 47.37 7.99 23.71
CA ALA A 351 47.96 8.58 24.91
C ALA A 351 48.23 10.10 24.78
N MET A 352 48.43 10.61 23.56
CA MET A 352 48.61 12.04 23.31
C MET A 352 47.31 12.86 23.33
N GLY A 353 46.13 12.21 23.44
CA GLY A 353 44.84 12.88 23.59
C GLY A 353 44.35 13.61 22.33
N GLN A 354 43.27 14.39 22.42
CA GLN A 354 42.83 15.21 21.27
C GLN A 354 43.78 16.40 21.08
N PRO A 355 44.28 16.69 19.86
CA PRO A 355 45.23 17.77 19.64
C PRO A 355 44.65 19.15 19.98
N SER A 356 45.41 19.98 20.70
CA SER A 356 45.00 21.31 21.17
C SER A 356 45.03 22.36 20.06
N ASN A 357 43.88 23.02 19.87
CA ASN A 357 43.51 24.07 18.90
C ASN A 357 44.62 24.88 18.20
N ALA A 358 44.51 25.02 16.87
CA ALA A 358 44.93 26.23 16.15
C ALA A 358 43.69 27.01 15.69
N ALA A 359 43.39 28.09 16.42
CA ALA A 359 42.26 28.98 16.18
C ALA A 359 42.54 30.05 15.11
N LYS A 360 41.50 30.34 14.30
CA LYS A 360 41.04 31.65 13.80
C LYS A 360 41.96 32.50 12.88
N LYS A 361 41.41 32.86 11.71
CA LYS A 361 41.38 34.26 11.25
C LYS A 361 39.97 34.82 11.45
N MET A 362 39.86 35.85 12.28
CA MET A 362 38.64 36.55 12.69
C MET A 362 38.17 37.59 11.66
N PHE A 363 36.85 37.77 11.53
CA PHE A 363 36.24 39.03 11.12
C PHE A 363 36.07 39.92 12.36
N LYS A 364 36.37 41.23 12.21
CA LYS A 364 36.22 42.26 13.26
C LYS A 364 34.74 42.53 13.54
N SER A 365 34.42 42.82 14.80
CA SER A 365 33.08 42.79 15.37
C SER A 365 32.63 44.16 15.90
N ASP A 366 32.42 45.16 15.05
CA ASP A 366 31.97 46.48 15.56
C ASP A 366 30.87 47.23 14.77
N GLU A 367 30.23 46.69 13.72
CA GLU A 367 29.23 47.50 12.95
C GLU A 367 27.88 46.85 12.55
N ALA A 368 27.57 45.59 12.88
CA ALA A 368 26.57 44.84 12.09
C ALA A 368 25.23 44.47 12.78
N GLY A 369 24.51 45.43 13.37
CA GLY A 369 23.16 45.17 13.92
C GLY A 369 22.06 45.03 12.86
N ALA A 370 22.13 45.83 11.79
CA ALA A 370 21.13 45.85 10.71
C ALA A 370 21.71 45.43 9.35
N SER A 371 22.94 45.85 9.01
CA SER A 371 23.61 45.50 7.76
C SER A 371 23.94 44.01 7.65
N GLY A 372 24.42 43.39 8.74
CA GLY A 372 24.76 41.96 8.75
C GLY A 372 23.54 41.03 8.68
N TYR A 373 22.36 41.51 9.09
CA TYR A 373 21.11 40.77 8.93
C TYR A 373 20.65 40.76 7.48
N GLU A 374 20.64 41.91 6.81
CA GLU A 374 20.30 42.01 5.38
C GLU A 374 21.32 41.26 4.52
N GLU A 375 22.61 41.34 4.85
CA GLU A 375 23.67 40.57 4.19
C GLU A 375 23.44 39.06 4.32
N LEU A 376 23.13 38.56 5.53
CA LEU A 376 22.82 37.15 5.76
C LEU A 376 21.57 36.70 4.97
N MET A 377 20.52 37.53 4.93
CA MET A 377 19.27 37.20 4.24
C MET A 377 19.38 37.27 2.71
N ASN A 378 20.30 38.08 2.18
CA ASN A 378 20.57 38.23 0.75
C ASN A 378 21.59 37.21 0.21
N MET A 379 22.23 36.40 1.07
CA MET A 379 23.10 35.31 0.64
C MET A 379 22.32 34.26 -0.18
N THR A 380 22.83 33.94 -1.36
CA THR A 380 22.31 32.86 -2.20
C THR A 380 23.12 31.58 -1.98
N PHE A 381 22.43 30.53 -1.56
CA PHE A 381 22.99 29.17 -1.46
C PHE A 381 22.47 28.31 -2.61
N PRO A 382 23.21 27.26 -3.02
CA PRO A 382 22.77 26.34 -4.07
C PRO A 382 21.38 25.76 -3.74
N PRO A 383 20.45 25.67 -4.72
CA PRO A 383 19.09 25.17 -4.48
C PRO A 383 19.08 23.78 -3.85
N ASP A 384 19.97 22.90 -4.32
CA ASP A 384 20.10 21.53 -3.84
C ASP A 384 20.49 21.46 -2.36
N GLN A 385 21.30 22.41 -1.86
CA GLN A 385 21.66 22.49 -0.45
C GLN A 385 20.52 23.04 0.41
N VAL A 386 19.76 24.00 -0.11
CA VAL A 386 18.58 24.55 0.59
C VAL A 386 17.51 23.46 0.72
N GLN A 387 17.20 22.76 -0.38
CA GLN A 387 16.18 21.70 -0.40
C GLN A 387 16.54 20.52 0.51
N GLN A 388 17.83 20.14 0.59
CA GLN A 388 18.29 19.08 1.52
C GLN A 388 18.17 19.49 3.00
N LEU A 389 18.19 20.79 3.30
CA LEU A 389 18.18 21.32 4.67
C LEU A 389 16.82 21.87 5.11
N GLU A 390 15.85 21.96 4.21
CA GLU A 390 14.44 22.29 4.54
C GLU A 390 13.84 21.27 5.53
N GLU A 391 14.26 20.01 5.48
CA GLU A 391 13.84 19.01 6.46
C GLU A 391 14.59 19.07 7.82
N ALA A 392 15.66 19.86 7.92
CA ALA A 392 16.45 19.99 9.14
C ALA A 392 15.90 21.07 10.08
N ILE A 393 15.20 22.08 9.53
CA ILE A 393 14.55 23.16 10.29
C ILE A 393 13.07 23.20 9.91
N TYR A 394 12.21 22.77 10.84
CA TYR A 394 10.78 22.60 10.60
C TYR A 394 9.95 23.46 11.57
N LYS A 395 8.93 24.18 11.07
CA LYS A 395 7.95 24.92 11.88
C LYS A 395 6.71 24.05 12.06
N ASP A 396 6.31 23.81 13.30
CA ASP A 396 5.11 23.02 13.65
C ASP A 396 3.84 23.77 13.22
N GLU A 397 2.85 23.02 12.74
CA GLU A 397 1.53 23.56 12.39
C GLU A 397 0.72 23.93 13.64
N LYS A 398 1.00 23.27 14.78
CA LYS A 398 0.35 23.53 16.06
C LYS A 398 1.16 24.49 16.91
N THR A 399 0.49 25.43 17.55
CA THR A 399 1.09 26.35 18.53
C THR A 399 1.09 25.75 19.93
N ALA A 400 2.02 26.19 20.78
CA ALA A 400 2.01 25.88 22.20
C ALA A 400 0.72 26.42 22.90
N PRO A 401 0.35 25.93 24.11
CA PRO A 401 -0.87 26.32 24.83
C PRO A 401 -0.98 27.82 25.10
N ASP A 402 0.16 28.51 25.12
CA ASP A 402 0.26 29.96 25.31
C ASP A 402 0.19 30.75 23.99
N GLY A 403 -0.14 30.09 22.88
CA GLY A 403 -0.31 30.69 21.55
C GLY A 403 0.98 30.96 20.79
N ASN A 404 2.15 30.56 21.29
CA ASN A 404 3.44 30.77 20.62
C ASN A 404 3.77 29.66 19.61
N GLY A 405 4.49 30.00 18.54
CA GLY A 405 4.89 29.02 17.52
C GLY A 405 5.97 28.06 18.03
N VAL A 406 6.18 26.93 17.33
CA VAL A 406 7.22 25.95 17.68
C VAL A 406 8.07 25.64 16.45
N ILE A 407 9.39 25.67 16.60
CA ILE A 407 10.35 25.38 15.54
C ILE A 407 11.32 24.29 16.03
N TYR A 408 11.52 23.24 15.24
CA TYR A 408 12.46 22.15 15.50
C TYR A 408 13.72 22.29 14.64
N ILE A 409 14.88 22.03 15.24
CA ILE A 409 16.17 21.94 14.54
C ILE A 409 16.77 20.56 14.81
N HIS A 410 16.92 19.75 13.76
CA HIS A 410 17.47 18.39 13.82
C HIS A 410 18.94 18.37 13.40
N PHE A 411 19.86 18.22 14.36
CA PHE A 411 21.30 18.33 14.10
C PHE A 411 21.88 17.17 13.30
N ASN A 412 21.33 15.97 13.42
CA ASN A 412 21.73 14.80 12.63
C ASN A 412 21.53 15.00 11.10
N LYS A 413 20.58 15.85 10.70
CA LYS A 413 20.33 16.21 9.30
C LYS A 413 21.24 17.34 8.78
N LEU A 414 22.09 17.93 9.63
CA LEU A 414 23.04 18.99 9.25
C LEU A 414 24.39 18.45 8.74
N SER A 415 24.52 17.14 8.55
CA SER A 415 25.77 16.50 8.10
C SER A 415 26.27 16.94 6.72
N SER A 416 25.36 17.36 5.82
CA SER A 416 25.66 17.87 4.48
C SER A 416 26.03 19.36 4.44
N VAL A 417 25.91 20.08 5.56
CA VAL A 417 26.20 21.51 5.65
C VAL A 417 27.69 21.76 5.40
N ARG A 418 27.98 22.48 4.32
CA ARG A 418 29.34 22.95 3.98
C ARG A 418 29.61 24.36 4.47
N ASP A 419 28.60 25.23 4.42
CA ASP A 419 28.66 26.60 4.93
C ASP A 419 27.66 26.75 6.09
N PRO A 420 28.14 26.84 7.35
CA PRO A 420 27.27 26.91 8.52
C PRO A 420 26.34 28.13 8.56
N ARG A 421 26.61 29.18 7.78
CA ARG A 421 25.76 30.38 7.71
C ARG A 421 24.37 30.09 7.16
N ILE A 422 24.21 29.04 6.35
CA ILE A 422 22.90 28.63 5.82
C ILE A 422 21.92 28.25 6.94
N VAL A 423 22.41 27.65 8.03
CA VAL A 423 21.59 27.24 9.18
C VAL A 423 20.99 28.47 9.87
N ALA A 424 21.79 29.53 10.04
CA ALA A 424 21.31 30.80 10.61
C ALA A 424 20.31 31.51 9.68
N GLN A 425 20.57 31.50 8.36
CA GLN A 425 19.66 32.10 7.38
C GLN A 425 18.30 31.39 7.36
N LEU A 426 18.28 30.05 7.34
CA LEU A 426 17.06 29.25 7.31
C LEU A 426 16.25 29.41 8.61
N LEU A 427 16.92 29.44 9.77
CA LEU A 427 16.25 29.73 11.05
C LEU A 427 15.60 31.12 11.04
N PHE A 428 16.29 32.14 10.53
CA PHE A 428 15.74 33.50 10.46
C PHE A 428 14.60 33.61 9.43
N LYS A 429 14.65 32.87 8.32
CA LYS A 429 13.51 32.74 7.39
C LYS A 429 12.30 32.09 8.07
N ALA A 430 12.51 31.05 8.87
CA ALA A 430 11.44 30.37 9.60
C ALA A 430 10.78 31.27 10.67
N LEU A 431 11.57 32.13 11.33
CA LEU A 431 11.07 33.11 12.30
C LEU A 431 10.31 34.28 11.65
N ARG A 432 10.53 34.58 10.36
CA ARG A 432 9.98 35.78 9.68
C ARG A 432 8.53 35.63 9.18
N LYS A 433 7.96 34.43 9.18
CA LYS A 433 6.62 34.19 8.60
C LYS A 433 5.47 34.86 9.37
N ASP A 434 5.67 35.29 10.63
CA ASP A 434 4.69 36.03 11.43
C ASP A 434 5.38 37.07 12.32
N GLU A 435 5.35 38.36 11.94
CA GLU A 435 6.15 39.43 12.60
C GLU A 435 5.81 39.67 14.08
N SER A 436 4.65 39.21 14.55
CA SER A 436 4.15 39.48 15.91
C SER A 436 4.14 38.29 16.88
N GLN A 437 4.55 37.09 16.43
CA GLN A 437 4.47 35.87 17.25
C GLN A 437 5.86 35.47 17.79
N GLN A 438 5.96 35.17 19.09
CA GLN A 438 7.16 34.53 19.63
C GLN A 438 7.09 33.01 19.41
N CYS A 439 8.26 32.37 19.35
CA CYS A 439 8.41 30.95 19.07
C CYS A 439 9.32 30.26 20.10
N TYR A 440 8.97 29.03 20.46
CA TYR A 440 9.88 28.07 21.08
C TYR A 440 10.78 27.45 20.01
N VAL A 441 12.08 27.34 20.28
CA VAL A 441 13.05 26.69 19.39
C VAL A 441 13.57 25.43 20.04
N CYS A 442 13.11 24.27 19.57
CA CYS A 442 13.50 22.94 20.01
C CYS A 442 14.79 22.50 19.31
N LEU A 443 15.87 22.36 20.07
CA LEU A 443 17.18 21.93 19.58
C LEU A 443 17.33 20.43 19.84
N CYS A 444 17.13 19.61 18.80
CA CYS A 444 17.33 18.17 18.84
C CYS A 444 18.80 17.85 18.54
N LEU A 445 19.61 17.68 19.60
CA LEU A 445 21.07 17.68 19.53
C LEU A 445 21.69 16.31 19.18
N THR A 446 20.89 15.32 18.79
CA THR A 446 21.40 14.05 18.26
C THR A 446 22.34 14.29 17.08
N GLY A 447 23.57 13.78 17.15
CA GLY A 447 24.59 13.99 16.11
C GLY A 447 25.15 15.42 16.06
N PHE A 448 25.03 16.20 17.14
CA PHE A 448 25.60 17.53 17.25
C PHE A 448 27.09 17.55 16.89
N ASP A 449 27.43 18.34 15.88
CA ASP A 449 28.79 18.60 15.43
C ASP A 449 29.00 20.12 15.41
N PRO A 450 29.87 20.66 16.30
CA PRO A 450 30.10 22.09 16.39
C PRO A 450 30.67 22.70 15.10
N SER A 451 31.22 21.91 14.18
CA SER A 451 31.72 22.39 12.88
C SER A 451 30.61 22.71 11.87
N ARG A 452 29.40 22.19 12.09
CA ARG A 452 28.24 22.36 11.19
C ARG A 452 27.39 23.58 11.52
N ILE A 453 27.65 24.21 12.67
CA ILE A 453 26.99 25.44 13.09
C ILE A 453 27.92 26.64 12.99
N PRO A 454 27.37 27.86 12.90
CA PRO A 454 28.18 29.07 12.89
C PRO A 454 29.12 29.11 14.09
N ASN A 455 30.32 29.65 13.89
CA ASN A 455 31.29 29.74 14.98
C ASN A 455 30.82 30.70 16.08
N GLN A 456 31.51 30.64 17.24
CA GLN A 456 31.19 31.45 18.42
C GLN A 456 30.94 32.94 18.12
N THR A 457 31.79 33.59 17.31
CA THR A 457 31.69 35.02 17.00
C THR A 457 30.45 35.33 16.16
N MET A 458 30.13 34.47 15.19
CA MET A 458 28.90 34.59 14.41
C MET A 458 27.67 34.36 15.28
N LEU A 459 27.68 33.33 16.14
CA LEU A 459 26.56 33.05 17.06
C LEU A 459 26.32 34.19 18.04
N GLN A 460 27.38 34.82 18.57
CA GLN A 460 27.26 36.02 19.40
C GLN A 460 26.59 37.17 18.64
N THR A 461 26.97 37.36 17.38
CA THR A 461 26.39 38.40 16.51
C THR A 461 24.92 38.09 16.19
N TYR A 462 24.58 36.85 15.87
CA TYR A 462 23.21 36.44 15.57
C TYR A 462 22.31 36.50 16.82
N ALA A 463 22.84 36.15 18.00
CA ALA A 463 22.09 36.17 19.26
C ALA A 463 21.59 37.56 19.66
N ILE A 464 22.23 38.63 19.17
CA ILE A 464 21.82 40.03 19.41
C ILE A 464 20.94 40.61 18.28
N MET A 465 20.72 39.90 17.18
CA MET A 465 19.89 40.39 16.06
C MET A 465 18.38 40.41 16.43
N PRO A 466 17.56 41.26 15.78
CA PRO A 466 16.15 41.41 16.11
C PRO A 466 15.34 40.11 16.08
N PRO A 467 15.45 39.20 15.08
CA PRO A 467 14.69 37.94 15.10
C PRO A 467 15.03 37.05 16.30
N SER A 468 16.30 36.99 16.71
CA SER A 468 16.72 36.25 17.90
C SER A 468 16.30 36.91 19.21
N THR A 469 16.21 38.23 19.26
CA THR A 469 15.85 38.97 20.48
C THR A 469 14.34 39.17 20.65
N GLN A 470 13.58 39.26 19.56
CA GLN A 470 12.15 39.56 19.56
C GLN A 470 11.27 38.32 19.36
N ASN A 471 11.63 37.42 18.41
CA ASN A 471 10.80 36.28 18.02
C ASN A 471 11.14 34.98 18.75
N ILE A 472 12.32 34.82 19.35
CA ILE A 472 12.64 33.61 20.11
C ILE A 472 12.27 33.82 21.58
N LYS A 473 11.26 33.06 22.03
CA LYS A 473 10.83 33.04 23.42
C LYS A 473 11.82 32.28 24.30
N GLN A 474 12.11 31.03 23.93
CA GLN A 474 12.97 30.13 24.69
C GLN A 474 13.53 29.02 23.78
N TYR A 475 14.76 28.59 24.06
CA TYR A 475 15.41 27.43 23.46
C TYR A 475 15.18 26.19 24.36
N LEU A 476 14.56 25.15 23.80
CA LEU A 476 14.36 23.87 24.48
C LEU A 476 15.45 22.90 24.02
N ILE A 477 16.30 22.48 24.94
CA ILE A 477 17.48 21.65 24.68
C ILE A 477 17.09 20.19 24.90
N ILE A 478 17.22 19.37 23.85
CA ILE A 478 16.76 17.99 23.82
C ILE A 478 17.94 17.07 23.47
N GLU A 479 18.11 15.99 24.25
CA GLU A 479 19.17 14.97 24.07
C GLU A 479 20.60 15.57 23.93
N PRO A 480 21.08 16.38 24.89
CA PRO A 480 22.38 17.04 24.77
C PRO A 480 23.55 16.03 24.87
N PRO A 481 24.40 15.88 23.83
CA PRO A 481 25.54 14.96 23.89
C PRO A 481 26.77 15.57 24.58
N ASN A 482 27.79 14.74 24.82
CA ASN A 482 29.07 15.18 25.39
C ASN A 482 29.71 16.33 24.60
N GLU A 483 29.63 16.30 23.27
CA GLU A 483 30.16 17.36 22.40
C GLU A 483 29.47 18.70 22.65
N PHE A 484 28.16 18.67 22.92
CA PHE A 484 27.43 19.88 23.28
C PHE A 484 27.81 20.37 24.69
N ALA A 485 28.08 19.45 25.61
CA ALA A 485 28.57 19.80 26.94
C ALA A 485 29.95 20.48 26.92
N VAL A 486 30.85 20.01 26.05
CA VAL A 486 32.13 20.68 25.76
C VAL A 486 31.89 22.04 25.13
N PHE A 487 31.02 22.12 24.11
CA PHE A 487 30.65 23.39 23.48
C PHE A 487 30.10 24.41 24.49
N VAL A 488 29.25 24.00 25.43
CA VAL A 488 28.72 24.86 26.49
C VAL A 488 29.84 25.38 27.40
N LYS A 489 30.75 24.51 27.82
CA LYS A 489 31.90 24.89 28.67
C LYS A 489 32.82 25.90 27.95
N GLU A 490 33.04 25.72 26.66
CA GLU A 490 33.88 26.61 25.84
C GLU A 490 33.18 27.93 25.45
N ASN A 491 31.85 27.95 25.45
CA ASN A 491 31.05 29.07 24.94
C ASN A 491 30.07 29.65 25.97
N GLN A 492 30.43 29.66 27.26
CA GLN A 492 29.59 30.16 28.36
C GLN A 492 28.99 31.55 28.12
N GLN A 493 29.68 32.42 27.37
CA GLN A 493 29.21 33.76 27.01
C GLN A 493 27.90 33.78 26.20
N LEU A 494 27.57 32.69 25.47
CA LEU A 494 26.31 32.56 24.72
C LEU A 494 25.08 32.32 25.63
N PHE A 495 25.32 31.84 26.85
CA PHE A 495 24.28 31.36 27.77
C PHE A 495 24.04 32.31 28.95
N THR A 496 24.31 33.60 28.77
CA THR A 496 24.23 34.63 29.83
C THR A 496 22.80 35.00 30.25
N LYS A 497 21.78 34.60 29.48
CA LYS A 497 20.35 34.85 29.76
C LYS A 497 19.65 33.54 30.13
N PRO A 498 19.64 33.14 31.41
CA PRO A 498 19.17 31.81 31.83
C PRO A 498 17.72 31.54 31.49
N GLN A 499 16.85 32.55 31.61
CA GLN A 499 15.42 32.45 31.29
C GLN A 499 15.13 32.09 29.81
N ARG A 500 16.13 32.13 28.92
CA ARG A 500 15.98 31.79 27.50
C ARG A 500 16.33 30.35 27.16
N PHE A 501 16.83 29.55 28.11
CA PHE A 501 17.22 28.17 27.86
C PHE A 501 16.49 27.26 28.85
N GLU A 502 16.00 26.12 28.39
CA GLU A 502 15.45 25.07 29.24
C GLU A 502 15.98 23.73 28.75
N VAL A 503 16.48 22.91 29.67
CA VAL A 503 16.84 21.53 29.34
C VAL A 503 15.64 20.63 29.58
N ILE A 504 15.33 19.81 28.58
CA ILE A 504 14.25 18.84 28.63
C ILE A 504 14.83 17.48 29.04
N ASP A 505 14.29 16.93 30.11
CA ASP A 505 14.70 15.67 30.74
C ASP A 505 13.62 14.60 30.72
N SER A 506 12.40 14.94 30.27
CA SER A 506 11.25 14.05 30.23
C SER A 506 10.23 14.51 29.20
N VAL A 507 9.50 13.54 28.64
CA VAL A 507 8.38 13.81 27.71
C VAL A 507 7.28 14.63 28.40
N ALA A 508 6.99 14.36 29.68
CA ALA A 508 5.98 15.11 30.43
C ALA A 508 6.33 16.61 30.56
N LYS A 509 7.60 16.95 30.77
CA LYS A 509 8.07 18.34 30.83
C LYS A 509 7.93 19.02 29.46
N LEU A 510 8.26 18.32 28.38
CA LEU A 510 8.10 18.82 27.02
C LEU A 510 6.63 19.07 26.65
N THR A 511 5.75 18.09 26.90
CA THR A 511 4.31 18.17 26.64
C THR A 511 3.65 19.27 27.49
N ARG A 512 4.15 19.52 28.70
CA ARG A 512 3.66 20.62 29.54
C ARG A 512 3.95 21.99 28.94
N ILE A 513 5.10 22.16 28.29
CA ILE A 513 5.52 23.43 27.66
C ILE A 513 4.84 23.61 26.30
N LEU A 514 4.79 22.54 25.49
CA LEU A 514 4.31 22.58 24.09
C LEU A 514 2.84 22.20 23.91
N GLY A 515 2.18 21.62 24.92
CA GLY A 515 0.74 21.27 24.89
C GLY A 515 0.39 20.01 24.12
N ASN A 516 1.32 19.48 23.33
CA ASN A 516 1.17 18.30 22.49
C ASN A 516 2.44 17.43 22.57
N THR A 517 2.30 16.14 22.26
CA THR A 517 3.44 15.27 21.97
C THR A 517 3.87 15.51 20.52
N PRO A 518 5.12 15.93 20.29
CA PRO A 518 5.57 16.29 18.94
C PRO A 518 5.81 15.07 18.05
N THR A 519 5.27 15.12 16.84
CA THR A 519 5.32 14.05 15.84
C THR A 519 6.68 13.88 15.17
N SER A 520 7.59 14.85 15.31
CA SER A 520 8.88 14.93 14.61
C SER A 520 10.11 14.61 15.47
N ILE A 521 9.95 14.20 16.74
CA ILE A 521 11.10 13.91 17.62
C ILE A 521 11.73 12.53 17.31
N PRO A 522 13.07 12.42 17.21
CA PRO A 522 13.75 11.15 16.94
C PRO A 522 13.46 10.06 17.99
N PRO A 523 13.40 8.77 17.61
CA PRO A 523 13.26 7.66 18.57
C PRO A 523 14.34 7.62 19.65
N SER A 524 15.57 8.07 19.33
CA SER A 524 16.67 8.18 20.30
C SER A 524 16.33 9.13 21.46
N THR A 525 15.51 10.14 21.22
CA THR A 525 15.14 11.12 22.22
C THR A 525 14.12 10.56 23.20
N TYR A 526 13.12 9.82 22.72
CA TYR A 526 12.19 9.10 23.59
C TYR A 526 12.95 8.11 24.49
N GLU A 527 13.91 7.41 23.91
CA GLU A 527 14.74 6.48 24.65
C GLU A 527 15.71 7.18 25.62
N SER A 528 16.17 8.40 25.32
CA SER A 528 16.95 9.23 26.26
C SER A 528 16.16 9.59 27.53
N PHE A 529 14.83 9.62 27.44
CA PHE A 529 13.92 9.91 28.55
C PHE A 529 13.39 8.66 29.27
N SER A 530 13.68 7.46 28.74
CA SER A 530 13.21 6.21 29.34
C SER A 530 14.03 5.84 30.58
N GLU A 531 13.48 5.00 31.45
CA GLU A 531 14.23 4.50 32.61
C GLU A 531 15.26 3.44 32.17
N ALA A 532 16.48 3.55 32.69
CA ALA A 532 17.54 2.61 32.38
C ALA A 532 17.32 1.27 33.10
N GLN A 533 17.38 0.18 32.36
CA GLN A 533 17.24 -1.19 32.90
C GLN A 533 18.46 -1.59 33.75
N ALA A 534 19.65 -1.13 33.36
CA ALA A 534 20.88 -1.39 34.08
C ALA A 534 21.90 -0.26 33.88
N VAL A 535 22.74 -0.03 34.89
CA VAL A 535 23.83 0.94 34.84
C VAL A 535 25.15 0.25 35.11
N TYR A 536 26.06 0.33 34.15
CA TYR A 536 27.38 -0.29 34.20
C TYR A 536 28.45 0.78 34.34
N SER A 537 29.45 0.52 35.18
CA SER A 537 30.66 1.34 35.25
C SER A 537 31.71 0.72 34.35
N VAL A 538 32.18 1.49 33.38
CA VAL A 538 33.20 1.06 32.42
C VAL A 538 34.32 2.08 32.36
N VAL A 539 35.45 1.68 31.78
CA VAL A 539 36.52 2.62 31.44
C VAL A 539 36.52 2.80 29.93
N LEU A 540 35.93 3.90 29.45
CA LEU A 540 35.88 4.27 28.04
C LEU A 540 37.05 5.22 27.76
N ASN A 541 37.97 4.83 26.88
CA ASN A 541 39.17 5.63 26.55
C ASN A 541 40.07 6.04 27.73
N GLY A 542 39.97 5.38 28.90
CA GLY A 542 40.79 5.68 30.07
C GLY A 542 40.01 6.34 31.22
N ASP A 543 38.83 6.91 30.94
CA ASP A 543 38.02 7.60 31.95
C ASP A 543 36.87 6.71 32.48
N PRO A 544 36.63 6.69 33.80
CA PRO A 544 35.51 5.98 34.39
C PRO A 544 34.19 6.62 33.91
N THR A 545 33.48 5.90 33.07
CA THR A 545 32.24 6.35 32.42
C THR A 545 31.09 5.42 32.83
N LYS A 546 29.89 5.97 32.95
CA LYS A 546 28.68 5.18 33.18
C LYS A 546 28.00 4.90 31.85
N ILE A 547 27.64 3.64 31.65
CA ILE A 547 26.81 3.22 30.52
C ILE A 547 25.47 2.77 31.07
N ARG A 548 24.40 3.41 30.59
CA ARG A 548 23.03 2.96 30.86
C ARG A 548 22.60 2.05 29.72
N LEU A 549 22.15 0.86 30.06
CA LEU A 549 21.52 -0.03 29.10
C LEU A 549 20.01 0.18 29.20
N HIS A 550 19.42 0.48 28.06
CA HIS A 550 17.99 0.59 27.91
C HIS A 550 17.51 -0.53 27.00
N GLU A 551 16.21 -0.52 26.76
CA GLU A 551 15.52 -1.54 26.01
C GLU A 551 15.98 -1.65 24.55
N HIS A 552 16.16 -0.51 23.91
CA HIS A 552 16.50 -0.40 22.49
C HIS A 552 17.81 0.35 22.25
N SER A 553 18.45 0.85 23.31
CA SER A 553 19.69 1.61 23.19
C SER A 553 20.70 1.32 24.29
N LEU A 554 21.94 1.63 23.98
CA LEU A 554 23.03 1.78 24.93
C LEU A 554 23.35 3.27 25.03
N GLN A 555 23.32 3.82 26.24
CA GLN A 555 23.57 5.23 26.46
C GLN A 555 24.89 5.44 27.17
N ILE A 556 25.77 6.25 26.59
CA ILE A 556 27.01 6.68 27.22
C ILE A 556 26.72 7.98 27.95
N ILE A 557 27.00 8.01 29.25
CA ILE A 557 26.66 9.13 30.12
C ILE A 557 27.90 9.85 30.58
N GLY A 558 27.94 11.16 30.33
CA GLY A 558 28.98 12.06 30.80
C GLY A 558 28.69 12.67 32.17
N ASP A 559 29.63 13.47 32.67
CA ASP A 559 29.48 14.19 33.93
C ASP A 559 28.44 15.30 33.82
N ASN A 560 27.74 15.61 34.92
CA ASN A 560 26.77 16.70 34.97
C ASN A 560 27.42 18.04 34.58
N VAL A 561 26.75 18.77 33.68
CA VAL A 561 27.13 20.12 33.23
C VAL A 561 25.94 21.04 33.42
N GLU A 562 26.18 22.34 33.56
CA GLU A 562 25.12 23.35 33.70
C GLU A 562 25.11 24.28 32.49
N ILE A 563 23.90 24.57 31.99
CA ILE A 563 23.66 25.64 31.00
C ILE A 563 22.81 26.69 31.69
N ALA A 564 23.40 27.86 31.91
CA ALA A 564 22.68 29.00 32.48
C ALA A 564 21.92 28.65 33.78
N GLY A 565 22.53 27.86 34.67
CA GLY A 565 21.92 27.43 35.93
C GLY A 565 20.96 26.24 35.84
N HIS A 566 20.72 25.69 34.65
CA HIS A 566 19.97 24.43 34.46
C HIS A 566 20.96 23.26 34.35
N PRO A 567 20.99 22.33 35.32
CA PRO A 567 21.84 21.16 35.25
C PRO A 567 21.31 20.16 34.23
N PHE A 568 22.22 19.51 33.51
CA PHE A 568 21.93 18.41 32.62
C PHE A 568 23.04 17.38 32.63
N THR A 569 22.68 16.13 32.34
CA THR A 569 23.64 15.06 32.17
C THR A 569 23.81 14.81 30.68
N PRO A 570 25.01 15.00 30.11
CA PRO A 570 25.26 14.71 28.71
C PRO A 570 25.02 13.23 28.41
N VAL A 571 24.24 12.95 27.38
CA VAL A 571 23.84 11.60 27.01
C VAL A 571 24.09 11.38 25.52
N ARG A 572 24.78 10.29 25.20
CA ARG A 572 24.88 9.79 23.83
C ARG A 572 24.10 8.50 23.72
N VAL A 573 22.97 8.57 23.02
CA VAL A 573 22.11 7.41 22.77
C VAL A 573 22.62 6.67 21.55
N ILE A 574 22.98 5.40 21.73
CA ILE A 574 23.38 4.49 20.68
C ILE A 574 22.25 3.48 20.50
N MET A 575 21.45 3.65 19.45
CA MET A 575 20.38 2.71 19.14
C MET A 575 20.97 1.35 18.73
N ALA A 576 20.37 0.26 19.19
CA ALA A 576 20.90 -1.08 18.99
C ALA A 576 20.98 -1.49 17.50
N ASP A 577 20.09 -0.96 16.66
CA ASP A 577 20.07 -1.13 15.21
C ASP A 577 21.25 -0.45 14.51
N GLN A 578 21.88 0.54 15.12
CA GLN A 578 23.08 1.19 14.62
C GLN A 578 24.33 0.36 14.87
N ILE A 579 24.25 -0.77 15.59
CA ILE A 579 25.41 -1.56 16.01
C ILE A 579 25.69 -2.72 15.04
N LYS A 580 26.80 -2.62 14.30
CA LYS A 580 27.29 -3.59 13.32
C LYS A 580 27.99 -4.80 13.96
N ASP A 581 28.84 -4.60 14.95
CA ASP A 581 29.52 -5.72 15.64
C ASP A 581 29.75 -5.50 17.14
N PHE A 582 29.90 -6.59 17.90
CA PHE A 582 30.13 -6.60 19.34
C PHE A 582 31.16 -7.70 19.67
N GLU A 583 32.34 -7.33 20.12
CA GLU A 583 33.44 -8.27 20.35
C GLU A 583 33.95 -8.21 21.79
N LYS A 584 34.16 -9.39 22.40
CA LYS A 584 34.87 -9.56 23.68
C LYS A 584 36.22 -10.18 23.41
N SER A 585 37.26 -9.44 23.79
CA SER A 585 38.63 -9.93 23.76
C SER A 585 39.15 -10.11 25.18
N LEU A 586 39.93 -11.16 25.42
CA LEU A 586 40.57 -11.39 26.71
C LEU A 586 41.56 -10.25 26.99
N GLY A 587 41.47 -9.70 28.20
CA GLY A 587 42.45 -8.73 28.69
C GLY A 587 43.87 -9.28 28.59
N SER A 588 44.83 -8.42 28.27
CA SER A 588 46.26 -8.72 28.34
C SER A 588 46.67 -9.24 29.73
N LYS A 589 47.73 -10.05 29.84
CA LYS A 589 48.22 -10.73 31.08
C LYS A 589 48.35 -9.85 32.36
N GLN A 590 48.24 -8.52 32.27
CA GLN A 590 48.32 -7.57 33.38
C GLN A 590 46.95 -7.12 33.95
N HIS A 591 45.83 -7.40 33.28
CA HIS A 591 44.47 -7.08 33.73
C HIS A 591 43.59 -8.32 33.64
N MET A 592 43.91 -9.36 34.43
CA MET A 592 43.20 -10.64 34.40
C MET A 592 41.74 -10.53 34.86
N ASP A 593 41.38 -9.43 35.54
CA ASP A 593 40.05 -9.18 36.11
C ASP A 593 39.18 -8.25 35.24
N GLU A 594 39.65 -7.80 34.07
CA GLU A 594 38.89 -6.97 33.12
C GLU A 594 38.97 -7.52 31.67
N PHE A 595 37.92 -7.37 30.88
CA PHE A 595 37.92 -7.68 29.44
C PHE A 595 37.65 -6.41 28.61
N ASN A 596 38.15 -6.39 27.38
CA ASN A 596 37.86 -5.31 26.44
C ASN A 596 36.59 -5.66 25.67
N LEU A 597 35.61 -4.77 25.76
CA LEU A 597 34.40 -4.78 24.97
C LEU A 597 34.50 -3.76 23.84
N THR A 598 34.35 -4.22 22.60
CA THR A 598 34.39 -3.37 21.41
C THR A 598 33.03 -3.38 20.73
N ILE A 599 32.45 -2.20 20.54
CA ILE A 599 31.16 -1.96 19.88
C ILE A 599 31.41 -1.23 18.57
N THR A 600 31.16 -1.91 17.45
CA THR A 600 31.31 -1.34 16.10
C THR A 600 29.95 -0.90 15.58
N MET A 601 29.79 0.35 15.19
CA MET A 601 28.58 0.90 14.57
C MET A 601 28.54 0.60 13.07
N LYS A 602 27.33 0.59 12.49
CA LYS A 602 27.08 0.54 11.04
C LYS A 602 27.66 1.75 10.31
N SER A 603 27.74 2.91 10.98
CA SER A 603 28.45 4.10 10.50
C SER A 603 29.98 3.94 10.46
N GLY A 604 30.52 2.82 10.97
CA GLY A 604 31.97 2.57 11.08
C GLY A 604 32.59 3.09 12.38
N ILE A 605 31.84 3.81 13.22
CA ILE A 605 32.32 4.30 14.52
C ILE A 605 32.51 3.12 15.48
N VAL A 606 33.70 2.98 16.06
CA VAL A 606 33.99 1.94 17.07
C VAL A 606 34.12 2.57 18.46
N TYR A 607 33.42 2.00 19.44
CA TYR A 607 33.57 2.29 20.86
C TYR A 607 34.27 1.13 21.54
N SER A 608 35.41 1.37 22.20
CA SER A 608 36.12 0.35 22.97
C SER A 608 36.12 0.74 24.44
N MET A 609 35.70 -0.20 25.30
CA MET A 609 35.55 0.02 26.73
C MET A 609 36.12 -1.18 27.51
N ARG A 610 36.84 -0.88 28.59
CA ARG A 610 37.26 -1.89 29.57
C ARG A 610 36.14 -2.14 30.57
N VAL A 611 35.84 -3.42 30.77
CA VAL A 611 34.72 -3.88 31.57
C VAL A 611 35.21 -4.95 32.54
N PRO A 612 34.87 -4.90 33.84
CA PRO A 612 35.24 -5.95 34.79
C PRO A 612 34.75 -7.33 34.33
N VAL A 613 35.56 -8.38 34.48
CA VAL A 613 35.21 -9.78 34.12
C VAL A 613 34.01 -10.30 34.92
N SER A 614 33.79 -9.76 36.12
CA SER A 614 32.59 -10.00 36.93
C SER A 614 31.32 -9.30 36.42
N SER A 615 31.46 -8.31 35.53
CA SER A 615 30.34 -7.53 35.01
C SER A 615 29.61 -8.29 33.90
N PRO A 616 28.27 -8.40 33.96
CA PRO A 616 27.47 -9.06 32.93
C PRO A 616 27.30 -8.18 31.68
N MET A 617 27.90 -6.99 31.63
CA MET A 617 27.64 -5.99 30.60
C MET A 617 27.92 -6.49 29.17
N TYR A 618 28.94 -7.33 28.96
CA TYR A 618 29.18 -7.92 27.64
C TYR A 618 27.97 -8.72 27.17
N ASP A 619 27.52 -9.64 28.02
CA ASP A 619 26.38 -10.48 27.70
C ASP A 619 25.13 -9.59 27.55
N ALA A 620 24.99 -8.54 28.35
CA ALA A 620 23.92 -7.53 28.28
C ALA A 620 23.82 -6.81 26.95
N ALA A 621 24.94 -6.26 26.51
CA ALA A 621 24.96 -5.44 25.33
C ALA A 621 25.14 -6.28 24.05
N TYR A 622 25.77 -7.45 24.13
CA TYR A 622 25.75 -8.45 23.06
C TYR A 622 24.31 -8.90 22.77
N GLN A 623 23.53 -9.16 23.81
CA GLN A 623 22.11 -9.52 23.69
C GLN A 623 21.32 -8.36 23.10
N LEU A 624 21.46 -7.12 23.58
CA LEU A 624 20.85 -5.94 22.94
C LEU A 624 21.12 -5.88 21.42
N THR A 625 22.35 -6.17 20.97
CA THR A 625 22.67 -6.18 19.53
C THR A 625 22.16 -7.38 18.78
N LEU A 626 22.24 -8.57 19.39
CA LEU A 626 21.75 -9.80 18.84
C LEU A 626 20.24 -9.69 18.62
N ARG A 627 19.51 -9.23 19.64
CA ARG A 627 18.13 -8.73 19.59
C ARG A 627 17.95 -7.91 18.35
N SER A 628 18.51 -6.70 18.31
CA SER A 628 18.30 -5.78 17.19
C SER A 628 18.65 -6.35 15.82
N ARG A 629 19.69 -7.19 15.69
CA ARG A 629 20.03 -7.85 14.42
C ARG A 629 19.04 -8.94 14.04
N THR A 630 18.52 -9.69 15.00
CA THR A 630 17.55 -10.75 14.73
C THR A 630 16.17 -10.20 14.48
N ILE A 631 15.82 -9.09 15.15
CA ILE A 631 14.75 -8.18 14.78
C ILE A 631 14.93 -7.80 13.29
N ASN A 632 16.03 -7.11 12.96
CA ASN A 632 16.28 -6.61 11.60
C ASN A 632 16.40 -7.71 10.52
N ASN A 633 16.87 -8.91 10.87
CA ASN A 633 16.97 -10.04 9.94
C ASN A 633 15.65 -10.78 9.77
N ALA A 634 14.83 -10.87 10.83
CA ALA A 634 13.44 -11.33 10.68
C ALA A 634 12.62 -10.33 9.85
N ILE A 635 12.94 -9.04 9.93
CA ILE A 635 12.44 -7.93 9.09
C ILE A 635 12.88 -7.99 7.62
N GLN A 636 14.06 -8.52 7.34
CA GLN A 636 14.54 -8.66 5.96
C GLN A 636 14.17 -10.01 5.31
N SER A 637 13.92 -11.05 6.10
CA SER A 637 13.56 -12.40 5.60
C SER A 637 12.05 -12.62 5.47
N VAL A 638 11.26 -11.86 6.21
CA VAL A 638 9.83 -11.65 6.05
C VAL A 638 9.70 -10.13 5.99
N ASN A 639 9.12 -9.51 4.96
CA ASN A 639 9.02 -8.05 4.85
C ASN A 639 8.27 -7.43 6.06
N VAL A 640 8.93 -7.28 7.21
CA VAL A 640 8.33 -6.82 8.49
C VAL A 640 8.81 -5.40 8.76
N ASN A 641 7.95 -4.54 9.28
CA ASN A 641 8.35 -3.20 9.69
C ASN A 641 9.11 -3.27 11.03
N SER A 642 10.14 -2.44 11.22
CA SER A 642 10.91 -2.39 12.48
C SER A 642 10.07 -2.07 13.73
N SER A 643 8.92 -1.42 13.54
CA SER A 643 7.93 -1.11 14.58
C SER A 643 7.03 -2.28 14.98
N THR A 644 6.95 -3.36 14.18
CA THR A 644 5.96 -4.44 14.36
C THR A 644 6.59 -5.77 14.80
N LEU A 645 7.89 -5.81 14.99
CA LEU A 645 8.59 -7.07 15.15
C LEU A 645 8.29 -7.82 16.47
N GLN A 646 8.05 -7.11 17.57
CA GLN A 646 7.58 -7.74 18.80
C GLN A 646 6.38 -8.66 18.53
N TRP A 647 5.48 -8.23 17.64
CA TRP A 647 4.31 -9.01 17.25
C TRP A 647 4.66 -10.20 16.35
N MET A 648 5.59 -10.03 15.39
CA MET A 648 6.10 -11.15 14.59
C MET A 648 6.74 -12.24 15.47
N MET A 649 7.55 -11.87 16.46
CA MET A 649 8.20 -12.82 17.36
C MET A 649 7.19 -13.56 18.25
N LEU A 650 6.16 -12.86 18.75
CA LEU A 650 5.08 -13.47 19.51
C LEU A 650 4.26 -14.43 18.63
N ASN A 651 3.90 -14.03 17.41
CA ASN A 651 3.23 -14.90 16.45
C ASN A 651 4.04 -16.17 16.18
N LEU A 652 5.34 -16.03 15.93
CA LEU A 652 6.26 -17.14 15.71
C LEU A 652 6.31 -18.10 16.91
N ALA A 653 6.37 -17.56 18.13
CA ALA A 653 6.40 -18.36 19.35
C ALA A 653 5.06 -19.07 19.60
N PHE A 654 3.93 -18.37 19.50
CA PHE A 654 2.60 -18.94 19.72
C PHE A 654 2.27 -20.08 18.75
N ILE A 655 2.57 -19.89 17.45
CA ILE A 655 2.37 -20.92 16.43
C ILE A 655 3.15 -22.19 16.77
N ASN A 656 4.42 -22.05 17.20
CA ASN A 656 5.28 -23.19 17.52
C ASN A 656 4.99 -23.84 18.89
N ILE A 657 4.23 -23.19 19.77
CA ILE A 657 3.74 -23.82 21.02
C ILE A 657 2.48 -24.65 20.76
N ILE A 658 1.54 -24.08 20.00
CA ILE A 658 0.19 -24.66 19.84
C ILE A 658 0.17 -25.78 18.78
N GLY A 659 1.14 -25.80 17.86
CA GLY A 659 1.17 -26.82 16.80
C GLY A 659 1.11 -28.26 17.33
N PRO A 660 0.24 -29.13 16.78
CA PRO A 660 -0.07 -30.46 17.34
C PRO A 660 1.11 -31.43 17.34
N GLU A 661 2.08 -31.25 16.43
CA GLU A 661 3.28 -32.09 16.31
C GLU A 661 4.52 -31.49 17.00
N SER A 662 4.36 -30.43 17.79
CA SER A 662 5.51 -29.70 18.36
C SER A 662 6.14 -30.46 19.54
N SER A 663 7.41 -30.82 19.38
CA SER A 663 8.23 -31.44 20.43
C SER A 663 8.36 -30.55 21.69
N LEU A 664 8.65 -31.19 22.83
CA LEU A 664 8.79 -30.49 24.11
C LEU A 664 9.96 -29.48 24.10
N SER A 665 11.03 -29.82 23.38
CA SER A 665 12.18 -28.93 23.12
C SER A 665 11.78 -27.70 22.29
N LEU A 666 10.96 -27.87 21.26
CA LEU A 666 10.44 -26.76 20.48
C LEU A 666 9.54 -25.84 21.31
N LYS A 667 8.63 -26.42 22.10
CA LYS A 667 7.75 -25.67 23.03
C LYS A 667 8.56 -24.89 24.06
N LYS A 668 9.62 -25.50 24.60
CA LYS A 668 10.53 -24.83 25.52
C LYS A 668 11.22 -23.62 24.88
N ALA A 669 11.78 -23.79 23.68
CA ALA A 669 12.45 -22.71 22.96
C ALA A 669 11.48 -21.56 22.61
N ALA A 670 10.23 -21.90 22.26
CA ALA A 670 9.19 -20.91 22.01
C ALA A 670 8.77 -20.16 23.29
N LEU A 671 8.66 -20.83 24.44
CA LEU A 671 8.42 -20.17 25.73
C LEU A 671 9.58 -19.26 26.15
N ASP A 672 10.82 -19.69 25.92
CA ASP A 672 12.00 -18.84 26.14
C ASP A 672 11.97 -17.61 25.21
N LEU A 673 11.44 -17.74 23.99
CA LEU A 673 11.24 -16.60 23.10
C LEU A 673 10.15 -15.65 23.62
N ILE A 674 9.00 -16.15 24.10
CA ILE A 674 7.96 -15.30 24.70
C ILE A 674 8.54 -14.54 25.88
N TYR A 675 9.21 -15.24 26.81
CA TYR A 675 9.87 -14.60 27.95
C TYR A 675 10.84 -13.52 27.50
N ALA A 676 11.69 -13.83 26.52
CA ALA A 676 12.68 -12.87 26.05
C ALA A 676 12.02 -11.67 25.36
N VAL A 677 10.91 -11.84 24.63
CA VAL A 677 10.11 -10.74 24.06
C VAL A 677 9.45 -9.88 25.15
N PHE A 678 8.92 -10.48 26.21
CA PHE A 678 8.32 -9.74 27.34
C PHE A 678 9.35 -8.92 28.13
N VAL A 679 10.56 -9.45 28.32
CA VAL A 679 11.67 -8.70 28.94
C VAL A 679 12.21 -7.64 27.99
N SER A 680 12.17 -7.96 26.70
CA SER A 680 12.72 -7.12 25.67
C SER A 680 11.82 -5.95 25.34
N PHE A 681 10.54 -6.11 25.06
CA PHE A 681 9.74 -5.05 24.43
C PHE A 681 8.77 -4.37 25.41
N GLN A 682 8.67 -3.05 25.33
CA GLN A 682 7.70 -2.22 26.04
C GLN A 682 6.34 -2.29 25.33
N PHE A 683 5.48 -3.18 25.82
CA PHE A 683 4.05 -3.21 25.50
C PHE A 683 3.26 -3.38 26.80
N SER A 684 2.01 -2.92 26.82
CA SER A 684 1.18 -3.00 28.02
C SER A 684 0.74 -4.45 28.28
N HIS A 685 0.87 -4.94 29.50
CA HIS A 685 0.43 -6.29 29.89
C HIS A 685 0.14 -6.34 31.39
N ASN A 686 -0.76 -7.22 31.82
CA ASN A 686 -1.03 -7.48 33.24
C ASN A 686 -0.49 -8.85 33.69
N VAL A 687 -0.16 -9.73 32.75
CA VAL A 687 0.37 -11.07 33.05
C VAL A 687 1.89 -11.02 33.12
N SER A 688 2.46 -11.56 34.20
CA SER A 688 3.90 -11.78 34.33
C SER A 688 4.30 -13.12 33.69
N VAL A 689 5.30 -13.12 32.81
CA VAL A 689 5.83 -14.32 32.17
C VAL A 689 7.14 -14.71 32.86
N ASP A 690 7.17 -15.90 33.47
CA ASP A 690 8.35 -16.42 34.17
C ASP A 690 9.11 -17.47 33.34
N LYS A 691 10.40 -17.64 33.67
CA LYS A 691 11.25 -18.64 33.02
C LYS A 691 11.01 -20.03 33.61
N ILE A 692 10.42 -20.92 32.80
CA ILE A 692 10.10 -22.29 33.22
C ILE A 692 11.28 -23.23 32.92
N GLN A 693 11.58 -24.17 33.83
CA GLN A 693 12.59 -25.21 33.62
C GLN A 693 12.04 -26.34 32.73
N TYR A 694 12.92 -26.98 31.94
CA TYR A 694 12.52 -28.02 30.98
C TYR A 694 11.78 -29.19 31.63
N ASP A 695 12.19 -29.59 32.83
CA ASP A 695 11.67 -30.78 33.52
C ASP A 695 10.25 -30.61 34.10
N ILE A 696 9.73 -29.38 34.10
CA ILE A 696 8.43 -29.02 34.68
C ILE A 696 7.42 -28.64 33.56
N LEU A 697 7.80 -28.78 32.28
CA LEU A 697 6.98 -28.31 31.17
C LEU A 697 5.73 -29.19 30.96
N PRO A 698 4.51 -28.63 31.01
CA PRO A 698 3.32 -29.36 30.64
C PRO A 698 3.32 -29.73 29.15
N ASN A 699 2.73 -30.87 28.81
CA ASN A 699 2.60 -31.30 27.41
C ASN A 699 1.65 -30.41 26.59
N ASN A 700 0.67 -29.76 27.23
CA ASN A 700 -0.28 -28.86 26.61
C ASN A 700 -0.18 -27.46 27.24
N LEU A 701 0.14 -26.46 26.40
CA LEU A 701 0.36 -25.07 26.78
C LEU A 701 -0.66 -24.12 26.13
N SER A 702 -1.68 -24.64 25.45
CA SER A 702 -2.61 -23.81 24.68
C SER A 702 -3.35 -22.81 25.56
N LYS A 703 -3.78 -23.21 26.77
CA LYS A 703 -4.45 -22.30 27.71
C LYS A 703 -3.55 -21.15 28.16
N TYR A 704 -2.27 -21.44 28.42
CA TYR A 704 -1.29 -20.43 28.79
C TYR A 704 -1.08 -19.41 27.67
N VAL A 705 -0.92 -19.89 26.43
CA VAL A 705 -0.80 -19.00 25.26
C VAL A 705 -2.07 -18.17 25.06
N ARG A 706 -3.25 -18.74 25.31
CA ARG A 706 -4.52 -18.01 25.22
C ARG A 706 -4.62 -16.90 26.26
N GLU A 707 -4.23 -17.16 27.50
CA GLU A 707 -4.23 -16.16 28.58
C GLU A 707 -3.31 -14.99 28.24
N ILE A 708 -2.07 -15.28 27.82
CA ILE A 708 -1.13 -14.25 27.37
C ILE A 708 -1.69 -13.46 26.18
N SER A 709 -2.17 -14.15 25.15
CA SER A 709 -2.69 -13.49 23.95
C SER A 709 -3.90 -12.60 24.25
N THR A 710 -4.75 -13.01 25.20
CA THR A 710 -5.92 -12.21 25.63
C THR A 710 -5.51 -10.95 26.37
N ASP A 711 -4.54 -11.08 27.30
CA ASP A 711 -3.99 -9.94 28.03
C ASP A 711 -3.37 -8.93 27.07
N LEU A 712 -2.49 -9.39 26.17
CA LEU A 712 -1.82 -8.54 25.18
C LEU A 712 -2.80 -7.84 24.24
N ALA A 713 -3.79 -8.55 23.70
CA ALA A 713 -4.78 -7.95 22.81
C ALA A 713 -5.58 -6.85 23.52
N SER A 714 -5.96 -7.08 24.79
CA SER A 714 -6.73 -6.12 25.58
C SER A 714 -5.93 -4.87 25.97
N CYS A 715 -4.64 -5.03 26.23
CA CYS A 715 -3.77 -3.94 26.69
C CYS A 715 -3.17 -3.12 25.53
N ASN A 716 -3.13 -3.66 24.32
CA ASN A 716 -2.47 -3.03 23.16
C ASN A 716 -3.41 -2.93 21.94
N ALA A 717 -4.64 -2.47 22.16
CA ALA A 717 -5.66 -2.39 21.11
C ALA A 717 -5.27 -1.48 19.93
N GLU A 718 -4.46 -0.44 20.18
CA GLU A 718 -3.91 0.45 19.15
C GLU A 718 -2.96 -0.25 18.17
N ASN A 719 -2.26 -1.30 18.61
CA ASN A 719 -1.31 -2.05 17.78
C ASN A 719 -1.92 -3.32 17.15
N VAL A 720 -3.24 -3.49 17.22
CA VAL A 720 -3.89 -4.69 16.69
C VAL A 720 -3.63 -4.87 15.18
N ASN A 721 -3.55 -3.77 14.41
CA ASN A 721 -3.28 -3.80 12.97
C ASN A 721 -1.85 -4.27 12.68
N ASP A 722 -0.88 -3.81 13.46
CA ASP A 722 0.51 -4.25 13.37
C ASP A 722 0.62 -5.74 13.67
N PHE A 723 -0.04 -6.21 14.74
CA PHE A 723 -0.05 -7.62 15.11
C PHE A 723 -0.66 -8.50 14.03
N MET A 724 -1.81 -8.07 13.48
CA MET A 724 -2.53 -8.80 12.43
C MET A 724 -1.75 -8.83 11.12
N SER A 725 -1.11 -7.73 10.73
CA SER A 725 -0.25 -7.67 9.55
C SER A 725 0.90 -8.68 9.64
N GLU A 726 1.61 -8.71 10.77
CA GLU A 726 2.70 -9.68 10.96
C GLU A 726 2.20 -11.12 11.05
N PHE A 727 1.01 -11.31 11.62
CA PHE A 727 0.36 -12.61 11.64
C PHE A 727 0.11 -13.12 10.21
N PHE A 728 -0.50 -12.32 9.33
CA PHE A 728 -0.79 -12.75 7.96
C PHE A 728 0.49 -13.01 7.15
N ASN A 729 1.54 -12.20 7.36
CA ASN A 729 2.85 -12.45 6.78
C ASN A 729 3.45 -13.80 7.23
N ALA A 730 3.35 -14.12 8.53
CA ALA A 730 3.80 -15.38 9.08
C ALA A 730 2.96 -16.57 8.58
N ALA A 731 1.64 -16.41 8.50
CA ALA A 731 0.68 -17.46 8.16
C ALA A 731 0.92 -18.06 6.77
N LYS A 732 1.46 -17.26 5.83
CA LYS A 732 1.84 -17.69 4.46
C LYS A 732 2.83 -18.87 4.45
N TYR A 733 3.59 -19.07 5.52
CA TYR A 733 4.60 -20.13 5.66
C TYR A 733 4.15 -21.31 6.54
N VAL A 734 2.94 -21.25 7.12
CA VAL A 734 2.45 -22.27 8.04
C VAL A 734 1.77 -23.41 7.29
N LYS A 735 2.03 -24.66 7.72
CA LYS A 735 1.40 -25.85 7.14
C LYS A 735 -0.11 -25.88 7.42
N SER A 736 -0.91 -26.30 6.43
CA SER A 736 -2.39 -26.37 6.49
C SER A 736 -2.92 -27.00 7.79
N LYS A 737 -2.37 -28.14 8.23
CA LYS A 737 -2.81 -28.86 9.43
C LYS A 737 -2.65 -28.10 10.76
N VAL A 738 -1.82 -27.06 10.81
CA VAL A 738 -1.58 -26.27 12.02
C VAL A 738 -2.53 -25.06 12.09
N LEU A 739 -3.01 -24.58 10.95
CA LEU A 739 -3.83 -23.37 10.83
C LEU A 739 -5.09 -23.39 11.72
N PRO A 740 -5.86 -24.49 11.85
CA PRO A 740 -7.02 -24.51 12.73
C PRO A 740 -6.68 -24.26 14.21
N THR A 741 -5.52 -24.75 14.65
CA THR A 741 -5.09 -24.59 16.06
C THR A 741 -4.58 -23.18 16.37
N ILE A 742 -4.13 -22.43 15.36
CA ILE A 742 -3.59 -21.06 15.50
C ILE A 742 -4.69 -20.07 15.89
N PHE A 743 -5.91 -20.23 15.35
CA PHE A 743 -7.03 -19.35 15.68
C PHE A 743 -7.34 -19.33 17.17
N TYR A 744 -6.99 -20.39 17.89
CA TYR A 744 -7.13 -20.45 19.34
C TYR A 744 -6.37 -19.33 20.06
N PHE A 745 -5.24 -18.82 19.57
CA PHE A 745 -4.64 -17.62 20.18
C PHE A 745 -4.98 -16.33 19.45
N LEU A 746 -5.44 -16.40 18.19
CA LEU A 746 -5.71 -15.22 17.38
C LEU A 746 -7.04 -14.53 17.71
N VAL A 747 -8.06 -15.28 18.14
CA VAL A 747 -9.41 -14.73 18.43
C VAL A 747 -9.43 -13.45 19.29
N PRO A 748 -8.65 -13.29 20.38
CA PRO A 748 -8.65 -12.04 21.16
C PRO A 748 -8.24 -10.82 20.31
N TRP A 749 -7.26 -10.99 19.42
CA TRP A 749 -6.82 -9.96 18.49
C TRP A 749 -7.87 -9.68 17.42
N ILE A 750 -8.52 -10.72 16.88
CA ILE A 750 -9.63 -10.55 15.92
C ILE A 750 -10.77 -9.74 16.54
N LYS A 751 -11.10 -9.98 17.83
CA LYS A 751 -12.10 -9.19 18.55
C LYS A 751 -11.68 -7.73 18.70
N CYS A 752 -10.42 -7.47 19.06
CA CYS A 752 -9.91 -6.10 19.17
C CYS A 752 -9.90 -5.39 17.80
N PHE A 753 -9.55 -6.12 16.73
CA PHE A 753 -9.59 -5.62 15.35
C PHE A 753 -11.01 -5.28 14.93
N ALA A 754 -11.96 -6.17 15.25
CA ALA A 754 -13.37 -5.94 14.98
C ALA A 754 -13.93 -4.71 15.73
N ASN A 755 -13.44 -4.42 16.93
CA ASN A 755 -13.89 -3.27 17.71
C ASN A 755 -13.37 -1.91 17.20
N GLN A 756 -12.49 -1.89 16.19
CA GLN A 756 -12.04 -0.64 15.58
C GLN A 756 -13.17 0.03 14.80
N SER A 757 -13.21 1.36 14.79
CA SER A 757 -14.22 2.12 14.05
C SER A 757 -14.02 2.06 12.54
N ASP A 758 -12.75 2.03 12.09
CA ASP A 758 -12.38 2.00 10.66
C ASP A 758 -11.23 0.98 10.42
N PRO A 759 -11.56 -0.33 10.44
CA PRO A 759 -10.57 -1.38 10.21
C PRO A 759 -10.12 -1.39 8.74
N PRO A 760 -8.80 -1.51 8.47
CA PRO A 760 -8.26 -1.29 7.13
C PRO A 760 -8.61 -2.43 6.16
N LYS A 761 -9.15 -2.07 4.97
CA LYS A 761 -9.65 -3.01 3.93
C LYS A 761 -8.62 -4.06 3.50
N ASN A 762 -7.32 -3.72 3.46
CA ASN A 762 -6.25 -4.66 3.09
C ASN A 762 -6.12 -5.83 4.09
N LEU A 763 -6.21 -5.57 5.41
CA LEU A 763 -6.17 -6.64 6.42
C LEU A 763 -7.46 -7.47 6.43
N ILE A 764 -8.60 -6.85 6.13
CA ILE A 764 -9.86 -7.58 5.94
C ILE A 764 -9.73 -8.57 4.76
N SER A 765 -9.09 -8.15 3.66
CA SER A 765 -8.83 -9.02 2.50
C SER A 765 -7.92 -10.21 2.83
N GLU A 766 -6.93 -10.05 3.71
CA GLU A 766 -6.01 -11.14 4.09
C GLU A 766 -6.74 -12.30 4.82
N PHE A 767 -7.85 -12.04 5.52
CA PHE A 767 -8.70 -13.12 6.06
C PHE A 767 -9.30 -14.01 4.97
N ILE A 768 -9.69 -13.43 3.84
CA ILE A 768 -10.22 -14.18 2.69
C ILE A 768 -9.09 -14.94 1.99
N GLU A 769 -7.91 -14.34 1.85
CA GLU A 769 -6.74 -15.02 1.28
C GLU A 769 -6.32 -16.23 2.11
N MET A 770 -6.28 -16.07 3.42
CA MET A 770 -5.98 -17.17 4.33
C MET A 770 -7.06 -18.25 4.27
N TYR A 771 -8.35 -17.90 4.11
CA TYR A 771 -9.42 -18.88 3.90
C TYR A 771 -9.21 -19.69 2.62
N ASN A 772 -8.82 -19.02 1.51
CA ASN A 772 -8.54 -19.66 0.22
C ASN A 772 -7.34 -20.62 0.30
N ASN A 773 -6.33 -20.28 1.10
CA ASN A 773 -5.14 -21.10 1.29
C ASN A 773 -5.41 -22.40 2.09
N MET A 774 -6.51 -22.45 2.85
CA MET A 774 -6.92 -23.66 3.58
C MET A 774 -7.71 -24.60 2.68
N LYS A 775 -7.50 -25.92 2.81
CA LYS A 775 -8.18 -26.94 1.99
C LYS A 775 -9.24 -27.69 2.80
N GLY A 776 -10.46 -27.74 2.27
CA GLY A 776 -11.52 -28.65 2.72
C GLY A 776 -11.83 -28.55 4.21
N SER A 777 -11.56 -29.62 4.98
CA SER A 777 -11.89 -29.72 6.41
C SER A 777 -11.27 -28.63 7.29
N ASP A 778 -10.15 -28.03 6.86
CA ASP A 778 -9.48 -26.99 7.65
C ASP A 778 -10.28 -25.67 7.64
N GLN A 779 -11.13 -25.41 6.63
CA GLN A 779 -11.94 -24.18 6.56
C GLN A 779 -13.07 -24.14 7.62
N VAL A 780 -13.45 -25.29 8.19
CA VAL A 780 -14.52 -25.41 9.20
C VAL A 780 -14.21 -24.63 10.49
N CYS A 781 -12.93 -24.31 10.76
CA CYS A 781 -12.55 -23.53 11.93
C CYS A 781 -12.90 -22.04 11.84
N TYR A 782 -13.16 -21.49 10.64
CA TYR A 782 -13.52 -20.08 10.48
C TYR A 782 -14.87 -19.72 11.11
N PRO A 783 -15.96 -20.46 10.82
CA PRO A 783 -17.23 -20.30 11.52
C PRO A 783 -17.14 -20.41 13.05
N GLU A 784 -16.18 -21.18 13.57
CA GLU A 784 -16.02 -21.40 15.01
C GLU A 784 -15.21 -20.28 15.69
N TYR A 785 -14.13 -19.80 15.05
CA TYR A 785 -13.16 -18.93 15.71
C TYR A 785 -13.03 -17.52 15.10
N VAL A 786 -13.18 -17.38 13.78
CA VAL A 786 -12.87 -16.13 13.05
C VAL A 786 -14.13 -15.30 12.83
N TRP A 787 -15.10 -15.87 12.10
CA TRP A 787 -16.33 -15.18 11.73
C TRP A 787 -17.10 -14.64 12.94
N PRO A 788 -17.26 -15.36 14.07
CA PRO A 788 -18.01 -14.84 15.21
C PRO A 788 -17.42 -13.57 15.82
N SER A 789 -16.11 -13.35 15.66
CA SER A 789 -15.42 -12.17 16.15
C SER A 789 -15.50 -11.02 15.16
N LEU A 790 -15.29 -11.29 13.86
CA LEU A 790 -15.39 -10.25 12.80
C LEU A 790 -16.82 -9.74 12.62
N CYS A 791 -17.82 -10.62 12.71
CA CYS A 791 -19.23 -10.26 12.54
C CYS A 791 -19.79 -9.35 13.66
N GLN A 792 -18.98 -9.01 14.69
CA GLN A 792 -19.36 -8.02 15.69
C GLN A 792 -19.43 -6.61 15.08
N ASN A 793 -18.71 -6.36 13.98
CA ASN A 793 -18.66 -5.08 13.29
C ASN A 793 -19.33 -5.18 11.92
N ASP A 794 -20.39 -4.39 11.72
CA ASP A 794 -21.17 -4.34 10.49
C ASP A 794 -20.36 -3.86 9.29
N PHE A 795 -19.46 -2.89 9.48
CA PHE A 795 -18.61 -2.37 8.41
C PHE A 795 -17.66 -3.47 7.85
N ILE A 796 -17.16 -4.36 8.73
CA ILE A 796 -16.31 -5.47 8.30
C ILE A 796 -17.11 -6.47 7.46
N ILE A 797 -18.33 -6.82 7.89
CA ILE A 797 -19.18 -7.73 7.13
C ILE A 797 -19.46 -7.16 5.74
N GLU A 798 -19.83 -5.88 5.67
CA GLU A 798 -20.08 -5.19 4.42
C GLU A 798 -18.86 -5.21 3.51
N THR A 799 -17.69 -4.89 4.05
CA THR A 799 -16.42 -4.92 3.32
C THR A 799 -16.03 -6.33 2.86
N LEU A 800 -16.27 -7.36 3.68
CA LEU A 800 -16.02 -8.76 3.32
C LEU A 800 -16.93 -9.18 2.15
N VAL A 801 -18.23 -8.85 2.21
CA VAL A 801 -19.16 -9.11 1.11
C VAL A 801 -18.70 -8.39 -0.15
N ASP A 802 -18.29 -7.12 -0.05
CA ASP A 802 -17.76 -6.37 -1.18
C ASP A 802 -16.53 -7.04 -1.80
N ILE A 803 -15.53 -7.44 -1.00
CA ILE A 803 -14.32 -8.13 -1.50
C ILE A 803 -14.66 -9.49 -2.13
N ILE A 804 -15.59 -10.24 -1.54
CA ILE A 804 -16.02 -11.55 -2.05
C ILE A 804 -16.63 -11.40 -3.45
N PHE A 805 -17.51 -10.41 -3.62
CA PHE A 805 -18.11 -10.12 -4.92
C PHE A 805 -17.08 -9.52 -5.91
N GLU A 806 -16.18 -8.64 -5.47
CA GLU A 806 -15.08 -8.10 -6.30
C GLU A 806 -14.17 -9.20 -6.87
N ARG A 807 -13.89 -10.27 -6.09
CA ARG A 807 -13.02 -11.37 -6.53
C ARG A 807 -13.72 -12.42 -7.40
N ASN A 808 -15.02 -12.64 -7.21
CA ASN A 808 -15.84 -13.52 -8.06
C ASN A 808 -15.30 -14.98 -8.19
N GLU A 809 -14.68 -15.53 -7.14
CA GLU A 809 -14.08 -16.88 -7.15
C GLU A 809 -15.05 -17.95 -6.61
N SER A 810 -15.17 -19.09 -7.28
CA SER A 810 -16.11 -20.17 -6.87
C SER A 810 -15.87 -20.71 -5.45
N THR A 811 -14.65 -20.61 -4.92
CA THR A 811 -14.29 -21.04 -3.56
C THR A 811 -14.91 -20.16 -2.47
N PHE A 812 -15.36 -18.95 -2.80
CA PHE A 812 -15.92 -17.99 -1.83
C PHE A 812 -17.44 -18.05 -1.71
N VAL A 813 -18.11 -18.88 -2.52
CA VAL A 813 -19.57 -19.02 -2.55
C VAL A 813 -20.17 -19.35 -1.19
N GLU A 814 -19.49 -20.16 -0.38
CA GLU A 814 -20.00 -20.60 0.93
C GLU A 814 -19.75 -19.58 2.06
N ILE A 815 -18.86 -18.61 1.85
CA ILE A 815 -18.46 -17.66 2.91
C ILE A 815 -19.66 -16.82 3.37
N PRO A 816 -20.48 -16.20 2.49
CA PRO A 816 -21.65 -15.45 2.93
C PRO A 816 -22.65 -16.29 3.74
N ALA A 817 -22.81 -17.58 3.44
CA ALA A 817 -23.65 -18.46 4.24
C ALA A 817 -23.08 -18.70 5.65
N GLN A 818 -21.75 -18.84 5.76
CA GLN A 818 -21.07 -18.95 7.06
C GLN A 818 -21.16 -17.66 7.89
N LEU A 819 -21.04 -16.49 7.26
CA LEU A 819 -21.22 -15.20 7.94
C LEU A 819 -22.68 -15.02 8.40
N ALA A 820 -23.63 -15.40 7.54
CA ALA A 820 -25.05 -15.30 7.83
C ALA A 820 -25.49 -16.26 8.95
N ALA A 821 -24.80 -17.38 9.17
CA ALA A 821 -25.02 -18.23 10.34
C ALA A 821 -24.81 -17.48 11.68
N ILE A 822 -24.07 -16.37 11.68
CA ILE A 822 -23.81 -15.55 12.87
C ILE A 822 -24.68 -14.29 12.87
N LYS A 823 -24.73 -13.56 11.75
CA LYS A 823 -25.50 -12.31 11.62
C LYS A 823 -26.38 -12.31 10.37
N PRO A 824 -27.46 -13.12 10.36
CA PRO A 824 -28.22 -13.43 9.14
C PRO A 824 -28.83 -12.19 8.49
N SER A 825 -29.42 -11.30 9.30
CA SER A 825 -30.10 -10.10 8.81
C SER A 825 -29.18 -9.16 8.03
N PHE A 826 -28.01 -8.82 8.60
CA PHE A 826 -27.09 -7.86 8.00
C PHE A 826 -26.39 -8.41 6.77
N VAL A 827 -25.98 -9.69 6.81
CA VAL A 827 -25.35 -10.35 5.65
C VAL A 827 -26.33 -10.47 4.50
N SER A 828 -27.57 -10.91 4.76
CA SER A 828 -28.62 -10.95 3.73
C SER A 828 -28.90 -9.57 3.13
N GLN A 829 -28.91 -8.51 3.93
CA GLN A 829 -29.06 -7.13 3.44
C GLN A 829 -27.92 -6.74 2.49
N SER A 830 -26.68 -7.04 2.89
CA SER A 830 -25.48 -6.75 2.10
C SER A 830 -25.44 -7.52 0.77
N VAL A 831 -25.82 -8.80 0.79
CA VAL A 831 -25.92 -9.63 -0.44
C VAL A 831 -27.05 -9.13 -1.34
N CYS A 832 -28.22 -8.75 -0.79
CA CYS A 832 -29.29 -8.13 -1.57
C CYS A 832 -28.87 -6.80 -2.19
N ARG A 833 -28.07 -5.99 -1.48
CA ARG A 833 -27.48 -4.76 -2.04
C ARG A 833 -26.60 -5.09 -3.25
N LYS A 834 -25.70 -6.06 -3.14
CA LYS A 834 -24.85 -6.50 -4.26
C LYS A 834 -25.66 -7.02 -5.44
N PHE A 835 -26.72 -7.77 -5.17
CA PHE A 835 -27.64 -8.18 -6.24
C PHE A 835 -28.29 -6.96 -6.92
N THR A 836 -28.68 -5.94 -6.16
CA THR A 836 -29.23 -4.70 -6.73
C THR A 836 -28.19 -3.98 -7.60
N GLU A 837 -26.94 -3.85 -7.15
CA GLU A 837 -25.84 -3.26 -7.91
C GLU A 837 -25.55 -4.02 -9.22
N ILE A 838 -25.55 -5.35 -9.18
CA ILE A 838 -25.38 -6.21 -10.37
C ILE A 838 -26.48 -5.93 -11.40
N LEU A 839 -27.73 -5.79 -10.94
CA LEU A 839 -28.86 -5.48 -11.81
C LEU A 839 -28.75 -4.08 -12.41
N ASP A 840 -28.48 -3.08 -11.57
CA ASP A 840 -28.43 -1.68 -12.01
C ASP A 840 -27.25 -1.43 -12.97
N ASN A 841 -26.15 -2.19 -12.84
CA ASN A 841 -25.00 -2.13 -13.75
C ASN A 841 -25.09 -3.10 -14.95
N ASN A 842 -26.13 -3.94 -15.04
CA ASN A 842 -26.27 -5.00 -16.04
C ASN A 842 -25.02 -5.92 -16.11
N ASP A 843 -24.48 -6.28 -14.94
CA ASP A 843 -23.25 -7.06 -14.80
C ASP A 843 -23.52 -8.56 -14.97
N LYS A 844 -23.21 -9.08 -16.16
CA LYS A 844 -23.45 -10.48 -16.51
C LYS A 844 -22.39 -11.44 -15.93
N ASP A 845 -21.21 -10.94 -15.56
CA ASP A 845 -20.06 -11.76 -15.17
C ASP A 845 -20.18 -12.29 -13.75
N HIS A 846 -20.92 -11.60 -12.89
CA HIS A 846 -21.13 -11.97 -11.49
C HIS A 846 -22.35 -12.88 -11.24
N ILE A 847 -23.14 -13.19 -12.27
CA ILE A 847 -24.40 -13.93 -12.12
C ILE A 847 -24.19 -15.36 -11.64
N ASP A 848 -23.21 -16.09 -12.20
CA ASP A 848 -22.95 -17.48 -11.81
C ASP A 848 -22.47 -17.58 -10.34
N PHE A 849 -21.73 -16.58 -9.87
CA PHE A 849 -21.27 -16.49 -8.49
C PHE A 849 -22.37 -16.06 -7.53
N LEU A 850 -23.14 -15.01 -7.87
CA LEU A 850 -24.33 -14.60 -7.11
C LEU A 850 -25.30 -15.77 -6.93
N ARG A 851 -25.54 -16.54 -8.00
CA ARG A 851 -26.34 -17.78 -7.93
C ARG A 851 -25.76 -18.75 -6.92
N GLY A 852 -24.45 -18.99 -6.96
CA GLY A 852 -23.77 -19.84 -5.99
C GLY A 852 -24.03 -19.37 -4.56
N VAL A 853 -23.76 -18.09 -4.28
CA VAL A 853 -23.90 -17.46 -2.94
C VAL A 853 -25.32 -17.61 -2.41
N LEU A 854 -26.32 -17.17 -3.19
CA LEU A 854 -27.72 -17.24 -2.76
C LEU A 854 -28.21 -18.68 -2.63
N THR A 855 -27.77 -19.59 -3.51
CA THR A 855 -28.10 -21.02 -3.40
C THR A 855 -27.54 -21.60 -2.10
N SER A 856 -26.29 -21.29 -1.76
CA SER A 856 -25.66 -21.72 -0.51
C SER A 856 -26.41 -21.18 0.71
N MET A 857 -26.67 -19.87 0.76
CA MET A 857 -27.34 -19.23 1.90
C MET A 857 -28.77 -19.74 2.11
N ILE A 858 -29.54 -19.91 1.04
CA ILE A 858 -30.94 -20.34 1.14
C ILE A 858 -31.03 -21.84 1.46
N SER A 859 -30.25 -22.69 0.80
CA SER A 859 -30.26 -24.14 1.05
C SER A 859 -29.78 -24.51 2.45
N LEU A 860 -28.86 -23.73 3.03
CA LEU A 860 -28.40 -23.89 4.41
C LEU A 860 -29.31 -23.17 5.44
N HIS A 861 -30.39 -22.53 4.99
CA HIS A 861 -31.34 -21.78 5.83
C HIS A 861 -30.70 -20.65 6.65
N MET A 862 -29.63 -20.04 6.11
CA MET A 862 -28.90 -18.94 6.73
C MET A 862 -29.37 -17.56 6.22
N PHE A 863 -30.16 -17.52 5.13
CA PHE A 863 -30.70 -16.27 4.61
C PHE A 863 -31.87 -15.75 5.45
N ASP A 864 -31.82 -14.48 5.89
CA ASP A 864 -32.90 -13.84 6.64
C ASP A 864 -34.06 -13.40 5.72
N PHE A 865 -34.99 -14.33 5.50
CA PHE A 865 -36.20 -14.07 4.72
C PHE A 865 -37.16 -13.07 5.37
N GLU A 866 -37.15 -12.91 6.69
CA GLU A 866 -38.09 -12.02 7.39
C GLU A 866 -37.79 -10.55 7.10
N SER A 867 -36.52 -10.16 7.19
CA SER A 867 -36.13 -8.76 6.96
C SER A 867 -35.93 -8.45 5.47
N THR A 868 -35.33 -9.35 4.70
CA THR A 868 -34.85 -9.11 3.33
C THR A 868 -35.49 -9.96 2.23
N GLY A 869 -36.32 -10.94 2.57
CA GLY A 869 -36.95 -11.81 1.58
C GLY A 869 -37.73 -11.04 0.50
N ALA A 870 -38.38 -9.94 0.88
CA ALA A 870 -39.05 -9.05 -0.08
C ALA A 870 -38.07 -8.44 -1.10
N VAL A 871 -36.90 -7.98 -0.67
CA VAL A 871 -35.88 -7.39 -1.55
C VAL A 871 -35.29 -8.46 -2.48
N LEU A 872 -35.03 -9.66 -1.96
CA LEU A 872 -34.53 -10.78 -2.75
C LEU A 872 -35.51 -11.18 -3.87
N ILE A 873 -36.79 -11.33 -3.53
CA ILE A 873 -37.87 -11.64 -4.48
C ILE A 873 -38.00 -10.52 -5.52
N TYR A 874 -37.97 -9.26 -5.07
CA TYR A 874 -38.02 -8.10 -5.95
C TYR A 874 -36.85 -8.09 -6.95
N ASN A 875 -35.62 -8.30 -6.50
CA ASN A 875 -34.45 -8.34 -7.38
C ASN A 875 -34.49 -9.53 -8.36
N CYS A 876 -34.90 -10.70 -7.86
CA CYS A 876 -35.04 -11.90 -8.69
C CYS A 876 -36.09 -11.71 -9.79
N THR A 877 -37.18 -10.99 -9.51
CA THR A 877 -38.21 -10.70 -10.53
C THR A 877 -37.80 -9.55 -11.45
N LYS A 878 -37.16 -8.48 -10.92
CA LYS A 878 -36.57 -7.37 -11.69
C LYS A 878 -35.53 -7.85 -12.70
N SER A 879 -34.79 -8.94 -12.42
CA SER A 879 -33.82 -9.48 -13.36
C SER A 879 -34.41 -9.86 -14.72
N ARG A 880 -35.72 -10.20 -14.76
CA ARG A 880 -36.46 -10.51 -16.00
C ARG A 880 -36.65 -9.31 -16.93
N LEU A 881 -36.43 -8.10 -16.42
CA LEU A 881 -36.48 -6.85 -17.20
C LEU A 881 -35.14 -6.51 -17.84
N ILE A 882 -34.05 -7.13 -17.36
CA ILE A 882 -32.67 -6.69 -17.64
C ILE A 882 -31.93 -7.75 -18.45
N PHE A 883 -32.11 -9.02 -18.11
CA PHE A 883 -31.32 -10.12 -18.67
C PHE A 883 -32.08 -10.94 -19.70
N ASP A 884 -31.33 -11.49 -20.65
CA ASP A 884 -31.83 -12.42 -21.66
C ASP A 884 -32.13 -13.81 -21.09
N THR A 885 -32.81 -14.62 -21.90
CA THR A 885 -33.23 -15.99 -21.58
C THR A 885 -32.07 -16.88 -21.09
N SER A 886 -30.87 -16.71 -21.64
CA SER A 886 -29.70 -17.54 -21.30
C SER A 886 -29.22 -17.29 -19.87
N ILE A 887 -29.20 -16.02 -19.45
CA ILE A 887 -28.79 -15.61 -18.10
C ILE A 887 -29.88 -15.93 -17.09
N LEU A 888 -31.15 -15.70 -17.44
CA LEU A 888 -32.27 -16.07 -16.58
C LEU A 888 -32.34 -17.58 -16.32
N GLN A 889 -31.96 -18.41 -17.31
CA GLN A 889 -31.85 -19.85 -17.10
C GLN A 889 -30.80 -20.17 -16.05
N LYS A 890 -29.65 -19.47 -16.05
CA LYS A 890 -28.66 -19.59 -14.98
C LYS A 890 -29.21 -19.12 -13.63
N MET A 891 -30.05 -18.09 -13.58
CA MET A 891 -30.63 -17.55 -12.34
C MET A 891 -31.81 -18.37 -11.79
N SER A 892 -32.46 -19.19 -12.62
CA SER A 892 -33.63 -19.97 -12.24
C SER A 892 -33.48 -20.79 -10.94
N PRO A 893 -32.30 -21.36 -10.58
CA PRO A 893 -32.13 -22.03 -9.29
C PRO A 893 -32.32 -21.11 -8.07
N ILE A 894 -32.05 -19.80 -8.21
CA ILE A 894 -32.27 -18.82 -7.13
C ILE A 894 -33.77 -18.73 -6.83
N LEU A 895 -34.59 -18.54 -7.87
CA LEU A 895 -36.05 -18.51 -7.74
C LEU A 895 -36.56 -19.81 -7.11
N MET A 896 -36.02 -20.94 -7.55
CA MET A 896 -36.41 -22.24 -7.03
C MET A 896 -36.13 -22.36 -5.53
N ASN A 897 -34.94 -21.98 -5.09
CA ASN A 897 -34.58 -22.00 -3.68
C ASN A 897 -35.45 -21.05 -2.84
N ILE A 898 -35.77 -19.86 -3.37
CA ILE A 898 -36.71 -18.92 -2.72
C ILE A 898 -38.07 -19.60 -2.50
N ILE A 899 -38.65 -20.19 -3.54
CA ILE A 899 -39.96 -20.84 -3.47
C ILE A 899 -39.94 -22.00 -2.48
N HIS A 900 -38.91 -22.85 -2.53
CA HIS A 900 -38.73 -23.95 -1.59
C HIS A 900 -38.68 -23.47 -0.14
N GLU A 901 -37.94 -22.39 0.13
CA GLU A 901 -37.81 -21.86 1.50
C GLU A 901 -39.12 -21.23 2.00
N LEU A 902 -39.84 -20.49 1.14
CA LEU A 902 -41.16 -19.96 1.48
C LEU A 902 -42.17 -21.07 1.80
N PHE A 903 -42.12 -22.19 1.07
CA PHE A 903 -42.97 -23.35 1.37
C PHE A 903 -42.58 -24.06 2.66
N ARG A 904 -41.27 -24.16 2.94
CA ARG A 904 -40.78 -24.70 4.21
C ARG A 904 -41.30 -23.88 5.39
N GLN A 905 -41.24 -22.55 5.30
CA GLN A 905 -41.68 -21.65 6.38
C GLN A 905 -43.20 -21.60 6.54
N SER A 906 -43.95 -21.77 5.46
CA SER A 906 -45.41 -21.81 5.49
C SER A 906 -46.00 -23.18 5.84
N GLY A 907 -45.18 -24.24 5.83
CA GLY A 907 -45.62 -25.61 6.12
C GLY A 907 -46.55 -26.22 5.06
N SER A 908 -46.68 -25.58 3.88
CA SER A 908 -47.61 -26.04 2.85
C SER A 908 -46.97 -27.10 1.96
N GLY A 909 -47.63 -28.27 1.84
CA GLY A 909 -47.18 -29.39 0.99
C GLY A 909 -47.59 -29.29 -0.48
N ILE A 910 -47.71 -28.07 -1.04
CA ILE A 910 -48.19 -27.89 -2.40
C ILE A 910 -47.11 -28.36 -3.39
N GLN A 911 -47.43 -29.37 -4.20
CA GLN A 911 -46.56 -29.84 -5.28
C GLN A 911 -46.71 -28.91 -6.50
N PHE A 912 -45.61 -28.34 -6.96
CA PHE A 912 -45.55 -27.58 -8.21
C PHE A 912 -44.67 -28.31 -9.23
N ASP A 913 -44.98 -28.12 -10.51
CA ASP A 913 -44.12 -28.54 -11.61
C ASP A 913 -42.95 -27.54 -11.74
N PHE A 914 -41.74 -28.01 -11.43
CA PHE A 914 -40.53 -27.19 -11.45
C PHE A 914 -40.12 -26.78 -12.86
N ASP A 915 -40.34 -27.64 -13.85
CA ASP A 915 -40.02 -27.32 -15.24
C ASP A 915 -40.90 -26.17 -15.73
N PHE A 916 -42.17 -26.19 -15.33
CA PHE A 916 -43.12 -25.13 -15.63
C PHE A 916 -42.77 -23.79 -14.96
N ILE A 917 -42.28 -23.79 -13.70
CA ILE A 917 -41.83 -22.57 -13.01
C ILE A 917 -40.63 -21.97 -13.75
N ILE A 918 -39.63 -22.79 -14.09
CA ILE A 918 -38.42 -22.34 -14.77
C ILE A 918 -38.77 -21.77 -16.14
N GLN A 919 -39.59 -22.48 -16.93
CA GLN A 919 -40.05 -22.00 -18.23
C GLN A 919 -40.80 -20.66 -18.10
N SER A 920 -41.65 -20.52 -17.09
CA SER A 920 -42.39 -19.27 -16.83
C SER A 920 -41.48 -18.13 -16.42
N PHE A 921 -40.42 -18.38 -15.65
CA PHE A 921 -39.46 -17.35 -15.24
C PHE A 921 -38.55 -16.88 -16.38
N VAL A 922 -38.04 -17.84 -17.16
CA VAL A 922 -37.05 -17.64 -18.22
C VAL A 922 -37.66 -17.05 -19.50
N ASN A 923 -38.97 -17.23 -19.70
CA ASN A 923 -39.67 -16.67 -20.84
C ASN A 923 -39.63 -15.12 -20.81
N THR A 924 -38.82 -14.56 -21.70
CA THR A 924 -38.67 -13.12 -21.95
C THR A 924 -39.17 -12.71 -23.33
N ASP A 925 -39.87 -13.61 -24.05
CA ASP A 925 -40.41 -13.32 -25.38
C ASP A 925 -41.31 -12.07 -25.32
N GLY A 926 -40.92 -11.03 -26.05
CA GLY A 926 -41.61 -9.74 -26.10
C GLY A 926 -41.03 -8.63 -25.23
N SER A 927 -39.94 -8.87 -24.48
CA SER A 927 -39.29 -7.84 -23.63
C SER A 927 -38.51 -6.75 -24.41
N GLU A 928 -37.83 -7.09 -25.50
CA GLU A 928 -37.00 -6.15 -26.29
C GLU A 928 -37.82 -5.24 -27.24
N ASP A 929 -39.01 -5.69 -27.64
CA ASP A 929 -39.93 -4.99 -28.54
C ASP A 929 -41.34 -4.89 -27.92
N PHE A 930 -41.46 -4.19 -26.79
CA PHE A 930 -42.73 -3.78 -26.17
C PHE A 930 -43.48 -2.75 -27.07
N LYS A 931 -43.70 -3.09 -28.35
CA LYS A 931 -44.31 -2.27 -29.40
C LYS A 931 -45.62 -2.87 -29.94
N THR A 932 -45.90 -4.16 -29.71
CA THR A 932 -47.14 -4.82 -30.17
C THR A 932 -47.92 -5.51 -29.04
N LEU A 933 -49.25 -5.42 -29.09
CA LEU A 933 -50.19 -6.00 -28.10
C LEU A 933 -50.05 -7.51 -27.91
N LYS A 934 -49.62 -8.24 -28.95
CA LYS A 934 -49.49 -9.71 -28.93
C LYS A 934 -48.28 -10.18 -28.12
N ASP A 935 -47.19 -9.42 -28.18
CA ASP A 935 -45.96 -9.70 -27.45
C ASP A 935 -46.11 -9.32 -25.97
N THR A 936 -46.93 -8.30 -25.66
CA THR A 936 -47.30 -7.93 -24.30
C THR A 936 -47.99 -9.06 -23.54
N TYR A 937 -48.92 -9.81 -24.16
CA TYR A 937 -49.66 -10.87 -23.46
C TYR A 937 -48.77 -12.04 -23.04
N LYS A 938 -47.85 -12.51 -23.89
CA LYS A 938 -46.97 -13.65 -23.57
C LYS A 938 -46.08 -13.37 -22.37
N TRP A 939 -45.36 -12.25 -22.39
CA TRP A 939 -44.49 -11.86 -21.28
C TRP A 939 -45.29 -11.62 -19.99
N THR A 940 -46.40 -10.88 -20.08
CA THR A 940 -47.24 -10.54 -18.92
C THR A 940 -47.90 -11.78 -18.33
N SER A 941 -48.32 -12.74 -19.15
CA SER A 941 -48.88 -14.02 -18.70
C SER A 941 -47.84 -14.88 -17.99
N SER A 942 -46.62 -14.93 -18.50
CA SER A 942 -45.50 -15.60 -17.81
C SER A 942 -45.16 -14.90 -16.48
N ALA A 943 -45.16 -13.56 -16.44
CA ALA A 943 -44.97 -12.79 -15.22
C ALA A 943 -46.07 -13.00 -14.19
N ARG A 944 -47.32 -13.05 -14.64
CA ARG A 944 -48.48 -13.40 -13.83
C ARG A 944 -48.30 -14.76 -13.18
N CYS A 945 -47.84 -15.75 -13.94
CA CYS A 945 -47.63 -17.10 -13.44
C CYS A 945 -46.58 -17.15 -12.33
N VAL A 946 -45.44 -16.47 -12.51
CA VAL A 946 -44.41 -16.33 -11.47
C VAL A 946 -44.97 -15.62 -10.23
N ALA A 947 -45.72 -14.53 -10.41
CA ALA A 947 -46.34 -13.77 -9.32
C ALA A 947 -47.36 -14.61 -8.54
N GLU A 948 -48.18 -15.41 -9.22
CA GLU A 948 -49.15 -16.32 -8.60
C GLU A 948 -48.47 -17.37 -7.73
N ILE A 949 -47.39 -17.98 -8.22
CA ILE A 949 -46.64 -19.02 -7.50
C ILE A 949 -45.99 -18.44 -6.24
N ILE A 950 -45.35 -17.27 -6.35
CA ILE A 950 -44.75 -16.58 -5.20
C ILE A 950 -45.84 -16.14 -4.22
N SER A 951 -46.96 -15.59 -4.69
CA SER A 951 -48.07 -15.21 -3.83
C SER A 951 -48.68 -16.40 -3.09
N ALA A 952 -48.82 -17.55 -3.75
CA ALA A 952 -49.31 -18.77 -3.11
C ALA A 952 -48.36 -19.23 -1.98
N ALA A 953 -47.05 -19.13 -2.21
CA ALA A 953 -46.05 -19.43 -1.19
C ALA A 953 -46.09 -18.44 -0.01
N ILE A 954 -46.31 -17.15 -0.27
CA ILE A 954 -46.34 -16.10 0.77
C ILE A 954 -47.65 -16.10 1.57
N ASN A 955 -48.81 -16.36 0.95
CA ASN A 955 -50.11 -16.27 1.62
C ASN A 955 -50.26 -17.27 2.79
N ASN A 956 -49.47 -18.33 2.82
CA ASN A 956 -49.45 -19.32 3.90
C ASN A 956 -48.42 -18.99 5.01
N LEU A 957 -47.67 -17.89 4.90
CA LEU A 957 -46.74 -17.45 5.95
C LEU A 957 -47.50 -16.77 7.09
N GLN A 958 -47.06 -17.00 8.33
CA GLN A 958 -47.64 -16.31 9.50
C GLN A 958 -47.28 -14.81 9.56
N ASN A 959 -46.22 -14.38 8.85
CA ASN A 959 -45.71 -13.01 8.90
C ASN A 959 -46.14 -12.21 7.66
N SER A 960 -47.00 -11.20 7.86
CA SER A 960 -47.56 -10.36 6.78
C SER A 960 -46.60 -9.27 6.27
N SER A 961 -45.42 -9.12 6.88
CA SER A 961 -44.48 -8.04 6.55
C SER A 961 -43.88 -8.14 5.15
N ILE A 962 -43.53 -9.35 4.68
CA ILE A 962 -42.94 -9.58 3.35
C ILE A 962 -43.94 -9.16 2.26
N LYS A 963 -45.19 -9.59 2.39
CA LYS A 963 -46.27 -9.25 1.45
C LYS A 963 -46.47 -7.74 1.33
N ARG A 964 -46.53 -7.04 2.47
CA ARG A 964 -46.68 -5.57 2.50
C ARG A 964 -45.47 -4.87 1.87
N LYS A 965 -44.23 -5.25 2.22
CA LYS A 965 -43.02 -4.67 1.62
C LYS A 965 -42.98 -4.86 0.11
N LEU A 966 -43.30 -6.05 -0.39
CA LEU A 966 -43.37 -6.31 -1.83
C LEU A 966 -44.43 -5.44 -2.51
N PHE A 967 -45.62 -5.34 -1.92
CA PHE A 967 -46.67 -4.46 -2.41
C PHE A 967 -46.18 -3.01 -2.54
N ASP A 968 -45.51 -2.47 -1.52
CA ASP A 968 -45.00 -1.11 -1.51
C ASP A 968 -43.90 -0.90 -2.57
N MET A 969 -42.96 -1.85 -2.70
CA MET A 969 -41.87 -1.79 -3.69
C MET A 969 -42.41 -1.76 -5.13
N PHE A 970 -43.29 -2.70 -5.49
CA PHE A 970 -43.88 -2.76 -6.83
C PHE A 970 -44.86 -1.62 -7.10
N SER A 971 -45.59 -1.14 -6.09
CA SER A 971 -46.46 0.04 -6.23
C SER A 971 -45.66 1.31 -6.52
N ASN A 972 -44.43 1.41 -5.99
CA ASN A 972 -43.54 2.53 -6.29
C ASN A 972 -43.02 2.48 -7.73
N ASP A 973 -42.79 1.30 -8.31
CA ASP A 973 -42.41 1.18 -9.72
C ASP A 973 -43.50 1.69 -10.68
N ILE A 974 -44.77 1.50 -10.31
CA ILE A 974 -45.91 2.09 -11.06
C ILE A 974 -45.86 3.62 -11.03
N LYS A 975 -45.38 4.22 -9.95
CA LYS A 975 -45.31 5.69 -9.80
C LYS A 975 -44.15 6.31 -10.58
N LYS A 976 -43.02 5.62 -10.70
CA LYS A 976 -41.80 6.14 -11.35
C LYS A 976 -41.96 6.39 -12.86
N ARG A 977 -42.81 5.61 -13.55
CA ARG A 977 -43.08 5.70 -15.01
C ARG A 977 -41.83 5.64 -15.90
N ASP A 978 -40.78 4.93 -15.50
CA ASP A 978 -39.53 4.86 -16.27
C ASP A 978 -39.70 4.13 -17.61
N THR A 979 -40.36 2.96 -17.62
CA THR A 979 -40.68 2.20 -18.84
C THR A 979 -42.04 1.49 -18.75
N PRO A 980 -42.77 1.29 -19.87
CA PRO A 980 -44.03 0.56 -19.87
C PRO A 980 -43.92 -0.87 -19.33
N LEU A 981 -42.79 -1.54 -19.58
CA LEU A 981 -42.50 -2.89 -19.08
C LEU A 981 -42.31 -2.92 -17.55
N LEU A 982 -41.60 -1.94 -16.98
CA LEU A 982 -41.46 -1.81 -15.52
C LEU A 982 -42.82 -1.52 -14.86
N CYS A 983 -43.64 -0.65 -15.47
CA CYS A 983 -45.00 -0.40 -14.99
C CYS A 983 -45.88 -1.66 -15.08
N ALA A 984 -45.81 -2.41 -16.18
CA ALA A 984 -46.52 -3.68 -16.35
C ALA A 984 -46.12 -4.70 -15.27
N GLN A 985 -44.82 -4.85 -14.99
CA GLN A 985 -44.34 -5.68 -13.90
C GLN A 985 -44.88 -5.22 -12.55
N GLY A 986 -44.75 -3.92 -12.27
CA GLY A 986 -45.24 -3.30 -11.05
C GLY A 986 -46.71 -3.62 -10.81
N ILE A 987 -47.56 -3.48 -11.84
CA ILE A 987 -49.00 -3.80 -11.77
C ILE A 987 -49.23 -5.27 -11.42
N ILE A 988 -48.58 -6.20 -12.13
CA ILE A 988 -48.79 -7.64 -11.92
C ILE A 988 -48.41 -8.08 -10.51
N TYR A 989 -47.20 -7.73 -10.06
CA TYR A 989 -46.73 -8.19 -8.76
C TYR A 989 -47.39 -7.43 -7.59
N SER A 990 -47.65 -6.13 -7.71
CA SER A 990 -48.42 -5.40 -6.67
C SER A 990 -49.84 -5.96 -6.53
N ALA A 991 -50.49 -6.36 -7.62
CA ALA A 991 -51.82 -6.97 -7.54
C ALA A 991 -51.79 -8.34 -6.84
N ALA A 992 -50.77 -9.17 -7.11
CA ALA A 992 -50.56 -10.44 -6.41
C ALA A 992 -50.35 -10.25 -4.90
N PHE A 993 -49.64 -9.18 -4.50
CA PHE A 993 -49.30 -8.91 -3.11
C PHE A 993 -50.21 -7.90 -2.41
N ALA A 994 -51.37 -7.56 -3.00
CA ALA A 994 -52.28 -6.55 -2.47
C ALA A 994 -52.64 -6.80 -0.99
N VAL A 995 -52.41 -5.78 -0.16
CA VAL A 995 -52.71 -5.81 1.29
C VAL A 995 -54.18 -5.47 1.55
N ASP A 996 -54.73 -4.51 0.80
CA ASP A 996 -56.16 -4.23 0.71
C ASP A 996 -56.65 -4.53 -0.71
N PRO A 997 -57.09 -5.79 -0.97
CA PRO A 997 -57.50 -6.24 -2.29
C PRO A 997 -58.60 -5.38 -2.92
N SER A 998 -59.58 -4.95 -2.13
CA SER A 998 -60.73 -4.20 -2.63
C SER A 998 -60.35 -2.77 -3.01
N SER A 999 -59.62 -2.08 -2.12
CA SER A 999 -59.14 -0.72 -2.44
C SER A 999 -58.20 -0.73 -3.65
N TYR A 1000 -57.29 -1.71 -3.72
CA TYR A 1000 -56.35 -1.79 -4.83
C TYR A 1000 -56.99 -2.17 -6.16
N ALA A 1001 -58.00 -3.05 -6.14
CA ALA A 1001 -58.80 -3.36 -7.32
C ALA A 1001 -59.52 -2.11 -7.85
N ASN A 1002 -60.08 -1.28 -6.95
CA ASN A 1002 -60.70 -0.02 -7.34
C ASN A 1002 -59.70 0.92 -8.04
N ASP A 1003 -58.49 1.05 -7.51
CA ASP A 1003 -57.44 1.88 -8.10
C ASP A 1003 -57.04 1.38 -9.50
N LEU A 1004 -56.91 0.06 -9.67
CA LEU A 1004 -56.60 -0.53 -10.97
C LEU A 1004 -57.75 -0.37 -11.99
N VAL A 1005 -59.00 -0.54 -11.56
CA VAL A 1005 -60.17 -0.31 -12.41
C VAL A 1005 -60.27 1.15 -12.84
N GLN A 1006 -59.98 2.10 -11.94
CA GLN A 1006 -59.92 3.52 -12.31
C GLN A 1006 -58.80 3.80 -13.32
N LYS A 1007 -57.64 3.16 -13.17
CA LYS A 1007 -56.52 3.30 -14.12
C LYS A 1007 -56.84 2.77 -15.52
N LEU A 1008 -57.75 1.81 -15.68
CA LEU A 1008 -58.18 1.34 -17.01
C LEU A 1008 -58.71 2.47 -17.91
N ARG A 1009 -59.22 3.57 -17.33
CA ARG A 1009 -59.79 4.70 -18.06
C ARG A 1009 -58.73 5.52 -18.83
N ASP A 1010 -57.60 5.76 -18.18
CA ASP A 1010 -56.60 6.76 -18.59
C ASP A 1010 -55.22 6.12 -18.88
N CYS A 1011 -55.14 4.79 -18.99
CA CYS A 1011 -53.90 4.07 -19.27
C CYS A 1011 -53.61 3.94 -20.78
N GLU A 1012 -52.33 3.83 -21.12
CA GLU A 1012 -51.89 3.47 -22.46
C GLU A 1012 -52.40 2.06 -22.83
N GLU A 1013 -52.74 1.84 -24.10
CA GLU A 1013 -53.32 0.58 -24.59
C GLU A 1013 -52.46 -0.65 -24.24
N ILE A 1014 -51.14 -0.46 -24.15
CA ILE A 1014 -50.17 -1.50 -23.77
C ILE A 1014 -50.27 -1.93 -22.30
N LEU A 1015 -50.84 -1.12 -21.42
CA LEU A 1015 -51.01 -1.41 -19.99
C LEU A 1015 -52.36 -2.05 -19.66
N VAL A 1016 -53.31 -2.08 -20.60
CA VAL A 1016 -54.63 -2.70 -20.41
C VAL A 1016 -54.49 -4.18 -20.07
N THR A 1017 -53.66 -4.93 -20.82
CA THR A 1017 -53.41 -6.35 -20.57
C THR A 1017 -52.79 -6.63 -19.18
N PRO A 1018 -51.71 -5.95 -18.76
CA PRO A 1018 -51.19 -6.02 -17.39
C PRO A 1018 -52.22 -5.70 -16.30
N ILE A 1019 -53.07 -4.69 -16.49
CA ILE A 1019 -54.08 -4.34 -15.49
C ILE A 1019 -55.11 -5.45 -15.34
N ILE A 1020 -55.63 -5.99 -16.45
CA ILE A 1020 -56.64 -7.06 -16.42
C ILE A 1020 -56.05 -8.34 -15.80
N LEU A 1021 -54.83 -8.73 -16.19
CA LEU A 1021 -54.15 -9.88 -15.58
C LEU A 1021 -53.81 -9.61 -14.10
N GLY A 1022 -53.46 -8.38 -13.72
CA GLY A 1022 -53.26 -7.99 -12.33
C GLY A 1022 -54.54 -8.15 -11.51
N LEU A 1023 -55.68 -7.63 -12.00
CA LEU A 1023 -56.99 -7.83 -11.37
C LEU A 1023 -57.30 -9.32 -11.16
N SER A 1024 -56.90 -10.18 -12.10
CA SER A 1024 -57.11 -11.64 -11.99
C SER A 1024 -56.32 -12.30 -10.85
N LEU A 1025 -55.26 -11.65 -10.35
CA LEU A 1025 -54.41 -12.15 -9.26
C LEU A 1025 -54.86 -11.68 -7.87
N ILE A 1026 -55.76 -10.71 -7.79
CA ILE A 1026 -56.23 -10.16 -6.52
C ILE A 1026 -57.01 -11.24 -5.75
N ASN A 1027 -56.79 -11.32 -4.43
CA ASN A 1027 -57.59 -12.17 -3.55
C ASN A 1027 -58.94 -11.49 -3.27
N MET A 1028 -59.99 -11.95 -3.91
CA MET A 1028 -61.29 -11.29 -4.00
C MET A 1028 -62.21 -11.66 -2.84
N THR A 1029 -62.89 -10.66 -2.29
CA THR A 1029 -64.10 -10.90 -1.49
C THR A 1029 -65.23 -11.41 -2.39
N ILE A 1030 -66.31 -11.91 -1.81
CA ILE A 1030 -67.49 -12.39 -2.54
C ILE A 1030 -68.10 -11.27 -3.40
N GLU A 1031 -68.14 -10.04 -2.89
CA GLU A 1031 -68.63 -8.87 -3.62
C GLU A 1031 -67.65 -8.47 -4.73
N LEU A 1032 -66.35 -8.45 -4.44
CA LEU A 1032 -65.35 -8.05 -5.43
C LEU A 1032 -65.26 -9.06 -6.58
N SER A 1033 -65.41 -10.36 -6.30
CA SER A 1033 -65.44 -11.39 -7.34
C SER A 1033 -66.66 -11.26 -8.23
N ALA A 1034 -67.83 -10.93 -7.70
CA ALA A 1034 -69.00 -10.60 -8.51
C ALA A 1034 -68.76 -9.39 -9.43
N LYS A 1035 -68.20 -8.30 -8.90
CA LYS A 1035 -67.85 -7.08 -9.65
C LYS A 1035 -66.81 -7.32 -10.73
N LEU A 1036 -65.73 -8.03 -10.41
CA LEU A 1036 -64.66 -8.33 -11.36
C LEU A 1036 -65.05 -9.37 -12.41
N TYR A 1037 -65.93 -10.33 -12.06
CA TYR A 1037 -66.54 -11.24 -13.04
C TYR A 1037 -67.30 -10.44 -14.10
N PHE A 1038 -68.17 -9.52 -13.66
CA PHE A 1038 -68.96 -8.70 -14.57
C PHE A 1038 -68.10 -7.76 -15.42
N ILE A 1039 -67.09 -7.11 -14.83
CA ILE A 1039 -66.09 -6.34 -15.58
C ILE A 1039 -65.38 -7.21 -16.62
N GLY A 1040 -64.95 -8.41 -16.24
CA GLY A 1040 -64.24 -9.32 -17.14
C GLY A 1040 -65.11 -9.74 -18.33
N ILE A 1041 -66.41 -9.96 -18.13
CA ILE A 1041 -67.36 -10.24 -19.22
C ILE A 1041 -67.54 -9.00 -20.11
N ALA A 1042 -67.72 -7.81 -19.53
CA ALA A 1042 -67.91 -6.58 -20.31
C ALA A 1042 -66.67 -6.23 -21.14
N LEU A 1043 -65.48 -6.31 -20.54
CA LEU A 1043 -64.20 -6.11 -21.24
C LEU A 1043 -63.93 -7.24 -22.25
N GLY A 1044 -64.30 -8.47 -21.94
CA GLY A 1044 -64.19 -9.60 -22.87
C GLY A 1044 -65.16 -9.53 -24.05
N ALA A 1045 -66.32 -8.90 -23.86
CA ALA A 1045 -67.24 -8.63 -24.94
C ALA A 1045 -66.75 -7.49 -25.85
N ARG A 1046 -65.86 -6.62 -25.36
CA ARG A 1046 -65.29 -5.48 -26.09
C ARG A 1046 -63.96 -5.81 -26.79
N ASP A 1047 -62.98 -6.27 -26.02
CA ASP A 1047 -61.57 -6.29 -26.44
C ASP A 1047 -61.15 -7.66 -26.93
N ASN A 1048 -60.28 -7.73 -27.94
CA ASN A 1048 -59.68 -9.00 -28.36
C ASN A 1048 -58.50 -9.41 -27.43
N ASN A 1049 -58.74 -9.45 -26.11
CA ASN A 1049 -57.73 -9.66 -25.09
C ASN A 1049 -57.98 -10.93 -24.28
N ALA A 1050 -57.11 -11.93 -24.43
CA ALA A 1050 -57.19 -13.19 -23.70
C ALA A 1050 -57.13 -13.03 -22.17
N ALA A 1051 -56.55 -11.93 -21.67
CA ALA A 1051 -56.52 -11.61 -20.24
C ALA A 1051 -57.91 -11.48 -19.59
N CYS A 1052 -58.92 -11.07 -20.36
CA CYS A 1052 -60.29 -10.97 -19.86
C CYS A 1052 -60.82 -12.34 -19.43
N GLY A 1053 -60.49 -13.40 -20.19
CA GLY A 1053 -60.82 -14.77 -19.85
C GLY A 1053 -60.22 -15.20 -18.51
N ASP A 1054 -58.95 -14.87 -18.26
CA ASP A 1054 -58.29 -15.14 -16.98
C ASP A 1054 -58.97 -14.42 -15.80
N LEU A 1055 -59.39 -13.16 -15.97
CA LEU A 1055 -60.10 -12.41 -14.95
C LEU A 1055 -61.47 -13.03 -14.64
N VAL A 1056 -62.25 -13.33 -15.67
CA VAL A 1056 -63.57 -13.97 -15.54
C VAL A 1056 -63.47 -15.29 -14.79
N VAL A 1057 -62.53 -16.15 -15.18
CA VAL A 1057 -62.34 -17.44 -14.52
C VAL A 1057 -61.86 -17.28 -13.08
N SER A 1058 -60.88 -16.41 -12.84
CA SER A 1058 -60.37 -16.20 -11.48
C SER A 1058 -61.47 -15.70 -10.55
N ALA A 1059 -62.27 -14.74 -11.01
CA ALA A 1059 -63.40 -14.20 -10.26
C ALA A 1059 -64.48 -15.26 -10.01
N LEU A 1060 -64.87 -16.02 -11.03
CA LEU A 1060 -65.85 -17.09 -10.90
C LEU A 1060 -65.39 -18.19 -9.94
N LYS A 1061 -64.13 -18.60 -10.04
CA LYS A 1061 -63.52 -19.59 -9.16
C LYS A 1061 -63.51 -19.11 -7.71
N GLN A 1062 -62.98 -17.91 -7.45
CA GLN A 1062 -62.91 -17.37 -6.09
C GLN A 1062 -64.30 -17.16 -5.47
N TYR A 1063 -65.29 -16.72 -6.26
CA TYR A 1063 -66.69 -16.65 -5.82
C TYR A 1063 -67.20 -18.03 -5.39
N SER A 1064 -66.99 -19.05 -6.22
CA SER A 1064 -67.39 -20.43 -5.91
C SER A 1064 -66.61 -21.02 -4.74
N ASP A 1065 -65.35 -20.64 -4.53
CA ASP A 1065 -64.56 -21.10 -3.40
C ASP A 1065 -65.14 -20.63 -2.06
N HIS A 1066 -65.77 -19.43 -2.05
CA HIS A 1066 -66.47 -18.85 -0.91
C HIS A 1066 -67.89 -19.39 -0.70
N GLN A 1067 -68.68 -19.53 -1.78
CA GLN A 1067 -70.11 -19.87 -1.71
C GLN A 1067 -70.44 -21.34 -1.98
N GLY A 1068 -69.48 -22.14 -2.47
CA GLY A 1068 -69.70 -23.52 -2.91
C GLY A 1068 -70.48 -23.66 -4.23
N THR A 1069 -70.96 -22.55 -4.80
CA THR A 1069 -71.70 -22.51 -6.08
C THR A 1069 -71.29 -21.28 -6.88
N THR A 1070 -71.43 -21.39 -8.20
CA THR A 1070 -71.28 -20.28 -9.15
C THR A 1070 -72.58 -19.49 -9.32
N GLN A 1071 -73.71 -20.05 -8.88
CA GLN A 1071 -75.01 -19.38 -8.95
C GLN A 1071 -75.09 -18.18 -7.99
N GLY A 1072 -75.82 -17.15 -8.43
CA GLY A 1072 -75.98 -15.92 -7.66
C GLY A 1072 -74.78 -14.97 -7.71
N ILE A 1073 -73.76 -15.21 -8.54
CA ILE A 1073 -72.62 -14.28 -8.70
C ILE A 1073 -73.06 -12.87 -9.11
N THR A 1074 -74.22 -12.72 -9.74
CA THR A 1074 -74.81 -11.43 -10.13
C THR A 1074 -75.53 -10.71 -8.98
N GLN A 1075 -75.72 -11.33 -7.81
CA GLN A 1075 -76.53 -10.79 -6.71
C GLN A 1075 -75.98 -9.48 -6.10
N TYR A 1076 -74.68 -9.24 -6.25
CA TYR A 1076 -73.99 -8.06 -5.74
C TYR A 1076 -73.92 -6.92 -6.77
N ILE A 1077 -74.52 -7.10 -7.95
CA ILE A 1077 -74.57 -6.11 -9.02
C ILE A 1077 -75.99 -5.62 -9.19
N ASN A 1078 -76.15 -4.33 -9.52
CA ASN A 1078 -77.47 -3.78 -9.84
C ASN A 1078 -78.13 -4.58 -10.98
N SER A 1079 -79.33 -5.10 -10.73
CA SER A 1079 -80.08 -5.95 -11.67
C SER A 1079 -80.28 -5.29 -13.03
N SER A 1080 -80.40 -3.96 -13.10
CA SER A 1080 -80.54 -3.23 -14.36
C SER A 1080 -79.27 -3.27 -15.21
N LEU A 1081 -78.08 -3.30 -14.58
CA LEU A 1081 -76.82 -3.44 -15.30
C LEU A 1081 -76.63 -4.87 -15.80
N VAL A 1082 -77.05 -5.85 -15.00
CA VAL A 1082 -77.01 -7.26 -15.41
C VAL A 1082 -77.90 -7.49 -16.63
N GLU A 1083 -79.16 -7.06 -16.57
CA GLU A 1083 -80.10 -7.16 -17.69
C GLU A 1083 -79.60 -6.41 -18.93
N TYR A 1084 -78.98 -5.24 -18.74
CA TYR A 1084 -78.37 -4.49 -19.83
C TYR A 1084 -77.23 -5.25 -20.53
N LEU A 1085 -76.32 -5.89 -19.77
CA LEU A 1085 -75.23 -6.68 -20.36
C LEU A 1085 -75.75 -7.97 -21.01
N GLU A 1086 -76.72 -8.66 -20.40
CA GLU A 1086 -77.37 -9.84 -20.99
C GLU A 1086 -78.07 -9.47 -22.32
N THR A 1087 -78.70 -8.30 -22.39
CA THR A 1087 -79.34 -7.80 -23.63
C THR A 1087 -78.30 -7.47 -24.71
N CYS A 1088 -77.18 -6.87 -24.33
CA CYS A 1088 -76.13 -6.50 -25.27
C CYS A 1088 -75.32 -7.70 -25.78
N THR A 1089 -75.15 -8.75 -24.96
CA THR A 1089 -74.26 -9.89 -25.26
C THR A 1089 -74.99 -11.19 -25.57
N ALA A 1090 -76.27 -11.33 -25.23
CA ALA A 1090 -77.03 -12.59 -25.24
C ALA A 1090 -76.46 -13.69 -24.32
N LEU A 1091 -75.60 -13.34 -23.36
CA LEU A 1091 -75.05 -14.26 -22.36
C LEU A 1091 -76.04 -14.49 -21.21
N PRO A 1092 -76.29 -15.73 -20.75
CA PRO A 1092 -77.18 -16.02 -19.62
C PRO A 1092 -76.45 -15.83 -18.27
N LEU A 1093 -76.12 -14.59 -17.91
CA LEU A 1093 -75.32 -14.26 -16.73
C LEU A 1093 -76.02 -14.59 -15.40
N GLN A 1094 -77.32 -14.34 -15.28
CA GLN A 1094 -78.10 -14.61 -14.06
C GLN A 1094 -78.40 -16.10 -13.89
N GLN A 1095 -78.70 -16.79 -14.99
CA GLN A 1095 -79.15 -18.18 -14.96
C GLN A 1095 -77.98 -19.17 -14.99
N GLN A 1096 -76.96 -18.90 -15.80
CA GLN A 1096 -75.83 -19.81 -16.05
C GLN A 1096 -74.50 -19.03 -16.20
N PRO A 1097 -73.92 -18.54 -15.09
CA PRO A 1097 -72.68 -17.77 -15.12
C PRO A 1097 -71.47 -18.58 -15.60
N SER A 1098 -71.39 -19.89 -15.33
CA SER A 1098 -70.27 -20.70 -15.84
C SER A 1098 -70.35 -20.94 -17.34
N LEU A 1099 -71.57 -21.02 -17.90
CA LEU A 1099 -71.78 -21.09 -19.35
C LEU A 1099 -71.33 -19.78 -20.01
N SER A 1100 -71.67 -18.64 -19.40
CA SER A 1100 -71.26 -17.32 -19.88
C SER A 1100 -69.74 -17.12 -19.83
N ALA A 1101 -69.09 -17.60 -18.77
CA ALA A 1101 -67.64 -17.60 -18.64
C ALA A 1101 -66.96 -18.45 -19.71
N ALA A 1102 -67.48 -19.67 -19.94
CA ALA A 1102 -66.95 -20.57 -20.94
C ALA A 1102 -67.14 -20.06 -22.38
N ALA A 1103 -68.24 -19.34 -22.65
CA ALA A 1103 -68.46 -18.66 -23.93
C ALA A 1103 -67.44 -17.54 -24.17
N ILE A 1104 -67.16 -16.71 -23.16
CA ILE A 1104 -66.11 -15.67 -23.25
C ILE A 1104 -64.72 -16.31 -23.41
N LEU A 1105 -64.38 -17.37 -22.68
CA LEU A 1105 -63.14 -18.10 -22.91
C LEU A 1105 -63.06 -18.65 -24.34
N ALA A 1106 -64.14 -19.24 -24.85
CA ALA A 1106 -64.16 -19.79 -26.20
C ALA A 1106 -63.81 -18.71 -27.23
N CYS A 1107 -64.18 -17.44 -26.98
CA CYS A 1107 -63.85 -16.28 -27.82
C CYS A 1107 -62.33 -16.10 -28.04
N TYR A 1108 -61.51 -16.55 -27.09
CA TYR A 1108 -60.06 -16.36 -27.10
C TYR A 1108 -59.26 -17.66 -27.29
N ALA A 1109 -59.91 -18.75 -27.71
CA ALA A 1109 -59.28 -20.06 -27.85
C ALA A 1109 -58.01 -20.06 -28.74
N LYS A 1110 -57.90 -19.12 -29.69
CA LYS A 1110 -56.71 -18.94 -30.53
C LYS A 1110 -55.43 -18.52 -29.76
N TYR A 1111 -55.56 -18.02 -28.54
CA TYR A 1111 -54.47 -17.40 -27.77
C TYR A 1111 -53.84 -18.28 -26.69
N GLY A 1112 -54.28 -19.55 -26.57
CA GLY A 1112 -53.80 -20.49 -25.55
C GLY A 1112 -54.44 -20.23 -24.19
N LEU A 1113 -55.42 -21.05 -23.82
CA LEU A 1113 -56.26 -20.86 -22.62
C LEU A 1113 -56.08 -21.94 -21.55
N THR A 1114 -55.04 -22.76 -21.65
CA THR A 1114 -54.85 -23.96 -20.82
C THR A 1114 -54.95 -23.65 -19.33
N GLN A 1115 -54.31 -22.58 -18.85
CA GLN A 1115 -54.35 -22.18 -17.43
C GLN A 1115 -55.74 -21.72 -16.97
N ALA A 1116 -56.46 -20.96 -17.80
CA ALA A 1116 -57.82 -20.52 -17.49
C ALA A 1116 -58.79 -21.71 -17.47
N LEU A 1117 -58.62 -22.67 -18.38
CA LEU A 1117 -59.41 -23.91 -18.40
C LEU A 1117 -59.13 -24.78 -17.17
N GLU A 1118 -57.87 -24.92 -16.76
CA GLU A 1118 -57.50 -25.63 -15.53
C GLU A 1118 -58.09 -24.97 -14.27
N LYS A 1119 -58.05 -23.63 -14.18
CA LYS A 1119 -58.65 -22.90 -13.07
C LYS A 1119 -60.16 -23.09 -13.04
N LEU A 1120 -60.81 -23.01 -14.19
CA LEU A 1120 -62.25 -23.24 -14.32
C LEU A 1120 -62.63 -24.67 -13.87
N ALA A 1121 -61.83 -25.67 -14.26
CA ALA A 1121 -62.01 -27.06 -13.83
C ALA A 1121 -61.88 -27.24 -12.31
N THR A 1122 -61.08 -26.43 -11.61
CA THR A 1122 -60.93 -26.52 -10.15
C THR A 1122 -62.02 -25.83 -9.32
N THR A 1123 -62.97 -25.15 -9.96
CA THR A 1123 -64.09 -24.47 -9.32
C THR A 1123 -64.96 -25.47 -8.54
N LYS A 1124 -65.40 -25.17 -7.31
CA LYS A 1124 -66.16 -26.10 -6.43
C LYS A 1124 -67.62 -26.37 -6.85
N SER A 1125 -68.08 -25.79 -7.95
CA SER A 1125 -69.45 -25.94 -8.47
C SER A 1125 -69.64 -27.25 -9.25
N ASP A 1126 -70.76 -27.92 -9.04
CA ASP A 1126 -71.13 -29.16 -9.76
C ASP A 1126 -71.92 -28.88 -11.06
N GLU A 1127 -71.91 -27.64 -11.54
CA GLU A 1127 -72.48 -27.29 -12.85
C GLU A 1127 -71.90 -28.18 -13.96
N GLN A 1128 -72.76 -28.67 -14.84
CA GLN A 1128 -72.43 -29.64 -15.89
C GLN A 1128 -71.18 -29.25 -16.71
N ILE A 1129 -71.03 -27.96 -16.99
CA ILE A 1129 -69.90 -27.45 -17.79
C ILE A 1129 -68.57 -27.51 -17.03
N ILE A 1130 -68.57 -27.21 -15.73
CA ILE A 1130 -67.38 -27.31 -14.86
C ILE A 1130 -67.00 -28.78 -14.67
N SER A 1131 -67.99 -29.66 -14.49
CA SER A 1131 -67.78 -31.11 -14.40
C SER A 1131 -67.20 -31.69 -15.70
N ALA A 1132 -67.63 -31.21 -16.86
CA ALA A 1132 -67.02 -31.57 -18.14
C ALA A 1132 -65.55 -31.08 -18.22
N PHE A 1133 -65.25 -29.87 -17.71
CA PHE A 1133 -63.89 -29.33 -17.64
C PHE A 1133 -62.99 -30.07 -16.62
N ARG A 1134 -63.54 -30.59 -15.51
CA ARG A 1134 -62.80 -31.40 -14.51
C ARG A 1134 -62.18 -32.66 -15.12
N VAL A 1135 -62.87 -33.33 -16.02
CA VAL A 1135 -62.35 -34.53 -16.70
C VAL A 1135 -61.24 -34.23 -17.69
N ILE A 1136 -61.16 -32.99 -18.20
CA ILE A 1136 -60.01 -32.52 -19.00
C ILE A 1136 -58.72 -32.61 -18.20
N LYS A 1137 -58.80 -32.24 -16.92
CA LYS A 1137 -57.65 -32.21 -16.00
C LYS A 1137 -57.37 -33.57 -15.36
N GLU A 1138 -58.41 -34.28 -14.94
CA GLU A 1138 -58.31 -35.59 -14.26
C GLU A 1138 -59.12 -36.64 -15.03
N PRO A 1139 -58.51 -37.31 -16.04
CA PRO A 1139 -59.20 -38.30 -16.86
C PRO A 1139 -59.76 -39.50 -16.06
N SER A 1140 -59.23 -39.75 -14.86
CA SER A 1140 -59.69 -40.77 -13.91
C SER A 1140 -61.08 -40.48 -13.31
N LYS A 1141 -61.57 -39.23 -13.38
CA LYS A 1141 -62.92 -38.83 -12.93
C LYS A 1141 -64.00 -39.03 -14.00
N SER A 1142 -63.75 -39.85 -15.01
CA SER A 1142 -64.70 -40.14 -16.08
C SER A 1142 -66.07 -40.67 -15.61
N GLU A 1143 -66.16 -41.22 -14.39
CA GLU A 1143 -67.43 -41.64 -13.77
C GLU A 1143 -68.32 -40.47 -13.30
N GLU A 1144 -67.77 -39.27 -13.09
CA GLU A 1144 -68.57 -38.07 -12.75
C GLU A 1144 -69.42 -37.65 -13.95
N ILE A 1145 -68.86 -37.82 -15.16
CA ILE A 1145 -69.49 -37.49 -16.43
C ILE A 1145 -70.73 -38.34 -16.72
N SER A 1146 -70.69 -39.64 -16.41
CA SER A 1146 -71.81 -40.57 -16.67
C SER A 1146 -72.99 -40.37 -15.72
N ARG A 1147 -72.84 -39.53 -14.68
CA ARG A 1147 -73.89 -39.19 -13.70
C ARG A 1147 -74.53 -37.82 -13.95
N LEU A 1148 -74.05 -37.05 -14.91
CA LEU A 1148 -74.61 -35.74 -15.25
C LEU A 1148 -75.86 -35.92 -16.12
N ASP A 1149 -77.01 -35.40 -15.68
CA ASP A 1149 -78.14 -35.13 -16.55
C ASP A 1149 -77.83 -33.84 -17.30
N TYR A 1150 -77.74 -33.88 -18.63
CA TYR A 1150 -77.27 -32.77 -19.48
C TYR A 1150 -78.38 -31.78 -19.89
N GLY A 1151 -79.64 -32.00 -19.50
CA GLY A 1151 -80.74 -31.03 -19.60
C GLY A 1151 -80.92 -30.32 -20.96
N ALA A 1152 -81.54 -29.13 -20.94
CA ALA A 1152 -81.95 -28.36 -22.13
C ALA A 1152 -80.83 -27.56 -22.83
N ASN A 1153 -79.67 -27.35 -22.19
CA ASN A 1153 -78.56 -26.52 -22.74
C ASN A 1153 -77.44 -27.33 -23.38
N LEU A 1154 -77.70 -28.60 -23.67
CA LEU A 1154 -76.78 -29.59 -24.22
C LEU A 1154 -76.06 -29.11 -25.50
N VAL A 1155 -76.74 -28.32 -26.33
CA VAL A 1155 -76.20 -27.85 -27.60
C VAL A 1155 -75.17 -26.73 -27.45
N ASN A 1156 -75.40 -25.79 -26.52
CA ASN A 1156 -74.43 -24.73 -26.22
C ASN A 1156 -73.16 -25.31 -25.58
N LEU A 1157 -73.33 -26.28 -24.69
CA LEU A 1157 -72.22 -26.99 -24.03
C LEU A 1157 -71.39 -27.79 -25.05
N SER A 1158 -72.05 -28.44 -26.00
CA SER A 1158 -71.43 -29.16 -27.11
C SER A 1158 -70.58 -28.25 -28.00
N ALA A 1159 -71.10 -27.07 -28.36
CA ALA A 1159 -70.39 -26.11 -29.20
C ALA A 1159 -69.12 -25.58 -28.52
N ILE A 1160 -69.21 -25.23 -27.23
CA ILE A 1160 -68.10 -24.72 -26.44
C ILE A 1160 -67.01 -25.79 -26.25
N LEU A 1161 -67.37 -27.02 -25.90
CA LEU A 1161 -66.43 -28.13 -25.77
C LEU A 1161 -65.66 -28.38 -27.08
N LEU A 1162 -66.33 -28.25 -28.23
CA LEU A 1162 -65.70 -28.43 -29.54
C LEU A 1162 -64.71 -27.32 -29.91
N VAL A 1163 -64.98 -26.06 -29.52
CA VAL A 1163 -64.02 -24.97 -29.69
C VAL A 1163 -62.77 -25.22 -28.85
N PHE A 1164 -62.90 -25.79 -27.66
CA PHE A 1164 -61.74 -26.11 -26.81
C PHE A 1164 -60.98 -27.36 -27.24
N LEU A 1165 -61.63 -28.35 -27.87
CA LEU A 1165 -60.94 -29.48 -28.51
C LEU A 1165 -59.93 -29.02 -29.57
N LYS A 1166 -60.13 -27.84 -30.19
CA LYS A 1166 -59.20 -27.21 -31.15
C LYS A 1166 -57.88 -26.74 -30.52
N VAL A 1167 -57.85 -26.49 -29.20
CA VAL A 1167 -56.69 -25.90 -28.49
C VAL A 1167 -55.71 -26.98 -28.00
N GLY A 1168 -56.06 -28.26 -28.17
CA GLY A 1168 -55.25 -29.43 -27.79
C GLY A 1168 -55.91 -30.21 -26.66
N ALA A 1169 -56.56 -31.33 -26.98
CA ALA A 1169 -57.32 -32.10 -26.01
C ALA A 1169 -56.75 -33.51 -25.78
N PRO A 1170 -56.62 -33.98 -24.52
CA PRO A 1170 -56.28 -35.36 -24.22
C PRO A 1170 -57.32 -36.34 -24.82
N GLN A 1171 -56.88 -37.53 -25.21
CA GLN A 1171 -57.69 -38.52 -25.93
C GLN A 1171 -59.00 -38.91 -25.21
N VAL A 1172 -59.04 -38.79 -23.88
CA VAL A 1172 -60.22 -39.07 -23.04
C VAL A 1172 -61.37 -38.08 -23.27
N LEU A 1173 -61.08 -36.83 -23.61
CA LEU A 1173 -62.09 -35.85 -24.02
C LEU A 1173 -62.70 -36.17 -25.37
N ILE A 1174 -61.88 -36.66 -26.29
CA ILE A 1174 -62.33 -37.09 -27.62
C ILE A 1174 -63.29 -38.26 -27.42
N GLU A 1175 -62.97 -39.22 -26.55
CA GLU A 1175 -63.88 -40.33 -26.22
C GLU A 1175 -65.15 -39.87 -25.48
N PHE A 1176 -65.05 -38.92 -24.56
CA PHE A 1176 -66.23 -38.33 -23.93
C PHE A 1176 -67.13 -37.63 -24.96
N ALA A 1177 -66.57 -36.80 -25.82
CA ALA A 1177 -67.31 -36.11 -26.87
C ALA A 1177 -67.93 -37.11 -27.85
N ILE A 1178 -67.21 -38.17 -28.24
CA ILE A 1178 -67.76 -39.31 -29.02
C ILE A 1178 -68.97 -39.90 -28.30
N ASN A 1179 -68.87 -40.23 -27.01
CA ASN A 1179 -69.95 -40.86 -26.25
C ASN A 1179 -71.16 -39.91 -26.10
N LEU A 1180 -70.93 -38.65 -25.71
CA LEU A 1180 -71.96 -37.60 -25.60
C LEU A 1180 -72.71 -37.40 -26.92
N PHE A 1181 -72.00 -37.31 -28.03
CA PHE A 1181 -72.60 -37.12 -29.36
C PHE A 1181 -73.22 -38.39 -29.94
N THR A 1182 -72.85 -39.56 -29.43
CA THR A 1182 -73.49 -40.83 -29.79
C THR A 1182 -74.82 -41.00 -29.04
N GLU A 1183 -74.87 -40.60 -27.77
CA GLU A 1183 -76.10 -40.67 -26.95
C GLU A 1183 -77.08 -39.53 -27.26
N GLN A 1184 -76.59 -38.33 -27.62
CA GLN A 1184 -77.40 -37.13 -27.86
C GLN A 1184 -76.98 -36.42 -29.17
N PRO A 1185 -77.36 -36.95 -30.35
CA PRO A 1185 -76.92 -36.45 -31.66
C PRO A 1185 -77.41 -35.02 -31.99
N ASN A 1186 -78.46 -34.53 -31.32
CA ASN A 1186 -78.99 -33.17 -31.50
C ASN A 1186 -77.99 -32.07 -31.07
N GLY A 1187 -77.01 -32.39 -30.20
CA GLY A 1187 -75.94 -31.49 -29.79
C GLY A 1187 -75.04 -30.99 -30.93
N LEU A 1188 -75.04 -31.70 -32.07
CA LEU A 1188 -74.25 -31.36 -33.27
C LEU A 1188 -74.97 -30.38 -34.23
N GLY A 1189 -76.21 -29.99 -33.96
CA GLY A 1189 -76.97 -29.10 -34.85
C GLY A 1189 -76.46 -27.66 -34.94
N CYS A 1190 -75.60 -27.23 -34.01
CA CYS A 1190 -74.97 -25.91 -34.04
C CYS A 1190 -73.93 -25.71 -35.18
N PHE A 1191 -73.62 -26.75 -35.96
CA PHE A 1191 -72.55 -26.74 -36.97
C PHE A 1191 -73.01 -26.60 -38.43
N ASP A 1192 -74.31 -26.52 -38.69
CA ASP A 1192 -74.85 -26.42 -40.06
C ASP A 1192 -74.40 -25.15 -40.82
N ALA A 1193 -73.97 -24.10 -40.10
CA ALA A 1193 -73.43 -22.86 -40.70
C ALA A 1193 -71.91 -22.89 -41.01
N ILE A 1194 -71.17 -23.89 -40.50
CA ILE A 1194 -69.70 -23.85 -40.38
C ILE A 1194 -68.99 -24.79 -41.39
N GLY A 1195 -69.78 -25.59 -42.13
CA GLY A 1195 -69.38 -26.81 -42.84
C GLY A 1195 -68.33 -26.71 -43.97
N ASN A 1196 -67.95 -25.52 -44.46
CA ASN A 1196 -67.04 -25.45 -45.62
C ASN A 1196 -65.58 -25.03 -45.32
N LYS A 1197 -65.29 -24.35 -44.20
CA LYS A 1197 -63.92 -23.88 -43.88
C LYS A 1197 -63.33 -24.56 -42.63
N PHE A 1198 -64.18 -24.89 -41.66
CA PHE A 1198 -63.76 -25.35 -40.34
C PHE A 1198 -63.60 -26.87 -40.22
N GLY A 1199 -64.30 -27.63 -41.08
CA GLY A 1199 -64.17 -29.09 -41.14
C GLY A 1199 -62.71 -29.51 -41.26
N LYS A 1200 -61.94 -28.91 -42.19
CA LYS A 1200 -60.50 -29.20 -42.34
C LYS A 1200 -59.69 -29.00 -41.06
N GLN A 1201 -59.93 -27.92 -40.31
CA GLN A 1201 -59.13 -27.59 -39.12
C GLN A 1201 -59.49 -28.44 -37.89
N ILE A 1202 -60.77 -28.79 -37.68
CA ILE A 1202 -61.16 -29.72 -36.61
C ILE A 1202 -60.62 -31.13 -36.90
N PHE A 1203 -60.68 -31.57 -38.16
CA PHE A 1203 -60.13 -32.86 -38.60
C PHE A 1203 -58.59 -32.91 -38.54
N GLU A 1204 -57.91 -31.76 -38.65
CA GLU A 1204 -56.46 -31.66 -38.46
C GLU A 1204 -56.05 -31.79 -36.98
N VAL A 1205 -56.89 -31.34 -36.04
CA VAL A 1205 -56.59 -31.36 -34.59
C VAL A 1205 -57.04 -32.67 -33.91
N VAL A 1206 -58.15 -33.28 -34.34
CA VAL A 1206 -58.69 -34.51 -33.77
C VAL A 1206 -58.42 -35.70 -34.69
N ASN A 1207 -57.29 -36.40 -34.48
CA ASN A 1207 -56.90 -37.59 -35.25
C ASN A 1207 -57.65 -38.88 -34.81
N ASP A 1208 -58.99 -38.83 -34.69
CA ASP A 1208 -59.85 -39.99 -34.36
C ASP A 1208 -60.94 -40.20 -35.43
N ALA A 1209 -60.91 -41.38 -36.07
CA ALA A 1209 -61.81 -41.74 -37.17
C ALA A 1209 -63.28 -41.93 -36.72
N ARG A 1210 -63.52 -42.31 -35.46
CA ARG A 1210 -64.88 -42.53 -34.90
C ARG A 1210 -65.59 -41.19 -34.73
N PHE A 1211 -64.88 -40.22 -34.16
CA PHE A 1211 -65.35 -38.86 -34.00
C PHE A 1211 -65.63 -38.18 -35.35
N THR A 1212 -64.71 -38.37 -36.32
CA THR A 1212 -64.87 -37.88 -37.68
C THR A 1212 -66.11 -38.45 -38.38
N GLY A 1213 -66.40 -39.74 -38.17
CA GLY A 1213 -67.61 -40.39 -38.69
C GLY A 1213 -68.92 -39.88 -38.07
N LEU A 1214 -68.92 -39.53 -36.78
CA LEU A 1214 -70.09 -38.96 -36.09
C LEU A 1214 -70.43 -37.55 -36.57
N LEU A 1215 -69.42 -36.69 -36.74
CA LEU A 1215 -69.57 -35.33 -37.29
C LEU A 1215 -70.18 -35.34 -38.70
N LEU A 1216 -69.71 -36.25 -39.57
CA LEU A 1216 -70.22 -36.36 -40.93
C LEU A 1216 -71.68 -36.84 -40.99
N ARG A 1217 -72.10 -37.71 -40.07
CA ARG A 1217 -73.46 -38.31 -40.05
C ARG A 1217 -74.56 -37.36 -39.60
N ASN A 1218 -74.27 -36.42 -38.70
CA ASN A 1218 -75.28 -35.62 -37.99
C ASN A 1218 -75.38 -34.13 -38.44
N SER A 1219 -74.71 -33.76 -39.53
CA SER A 1219 -74.59 -32.39 -40.09
C SER A 1219 -75.85 -31.82 -40.76
N ARG A 1220 -77.06 -32.07 -40.23
CA ARG A 1220 -78.34 -31.70 -40.87
C ARG A 1220 -79.45 -31.27 -39.88
N ILE A 1221 -79.18 -30.41 -38.90
CA ILE A 1221 -80.18 -29.96 -37.91
C ILE A 1221 -80.23 -28.42 -37.83
N LYS A 1222 -81.44 -27.85 -37.80
CA LYS A 1222 -81.71 -26.39 -37.96
C LYS A 1222 -81.23 -25.50 -36.80
N ASN A 1223 -80.88 -24.26 -37.16
CA ASN A 1223 -80.18 -23.23 -36.37
C ASN A 1223 -81.00 -22.38 -35.36
N GLU A 1224 -82.32 -22.54 -35.20
CA GLU A 1224 -83.15 -21.53 -34.49
C GLU A 1224 -83.22 -21.71 -32.95
N GLU A 1225 -82.60 -22.74 -32.37
CA GLU A 1225 -82.76 -23.06 -30.94
C GLU A 1225 -81.59 -22.62 -30.04
N TYR A 1226 -80.55 -21.95 -30.55
CA TYR A 1226 -79.33 -21.69 -29.77
C TYR A 1226 -79.22 -20.25 -29.27
N GLN A 1227 -79.27 -20.09 -27.95
CA GLN A 1227 -79.16 -18.79 -27.27
C GLN A 1227 -77.80 -18.09 -27.50
N LEU A 1228 -76.72 -18.84 -27.75
CA LEU A 1228 -75.36 -18.30 -27.92
C LEU A 1228 -74.90 -18.19 -29.39
N THR A 1229 -75.81 -18.31 -30.37
CA THR A 1229 -75.49 -18.41 -31.81
C THR A 1229 -74.66 -17.22 -32.33
N SER A 1230 -74.98 -15.99 -31.93
CA SER A 1230 -74.29 -14.78 -32.41
C SER A 1230 -72.84 -14.71 -31.93
N ILE A 1231 -72.59 -15.08 -30.68
CA ILE A 1231 -71.27 -15.12 -30.05
C ILE A 1231 -70.41 -16.20 -30.68
N LEU A 1232 -70.97 -17.40 -30.85
CA LEU A 1232 -70.29 -18.50 -31.52
C LEU A 1232 -70.00 -18.16 -32.99
N ASN A 1233 -70.92 -17.53 -33.73
CA ASN A 1233 -70.68 -17.12 -35.11
C ASN A 1233 -69.49 -16.13 -35.28
N SER A 1234 -69.29 -15.22 -34.32
CA SER A 1234 -68.13 -14.30 -34.35
C SER A 1234 -66.77 -15.04 -34.31
N LEU A 1235 -66.73 -16.21 -33.68
CA LEU A 1235 -65.54 -17.05 -33.56
C LEU A 1235 -65.14 -17.80 -34.83
N PHE A 1236 -66.12 -18.14 -35.65
CA PHE A 1236 -65.93 -18.99 -36.83
C PHE A 1236 -65.69 -18.20 -38.13
N PHE A 1237 -66.01 -16.90 -38.18
CA PHE A 1237 -66.03 -16.10 -39.41
C PHE A 1237 -64.95 -15.00 -39.56
N GLU A 1238 -63.98 -14.89 -38.65
CA GLU A 1238 -62.87 -13.89 -38.75
C GLU A 1238 -63.35 -12.44 -38.98
N MET A 1239 -64.47 -12.02 -38.37
CA MET A 1239 -64.90 -10.62 -38.37
C MET A 1239 -64.29 -9.90 -37.16
N ASP A 1240 -64.00 -8.60 -37.27
CA ASP A 1240 -63.43 -7.78 -36.20
C ASP A 1240 -64.35 -7.82 -34.96
N ASN A 1241 -63.91 -8.56 -33.95
CA ASN A 1241 -64.72 -9.06 -32.83
C ASN A 1241 -64.92 -8.00 -31.73
N VAL A 1242 -66.04 -7.28 -31.79
CA VAL A 1242 -66.53 -6.40 -30.73
C VAL A 1242 -68.04 -6.68 -30.57
N ILE A 1243 -68.43 -7.38 -29.49
CA ILE A 1243 -69.83 -7.70 -29.18
C ILE A 1243 -70.55 -6.45 -28.64
N ILE A 1244 -69.84 -5.59 -27.91
CA ILE A 1244 -70.34 -4.33 -27.36
C ILE A 1244 -69.37 -3.16 -27.61
N SER A 1245 -69.87 -1.95 -27.87
CA SER A 1245 -69.02 -0.80 -28.18
C SER A 1245 -68.14 -0.36 -27.00
N LYS A 1246 -67.07 0.40 -27.28
CA LYS A 1246 -66.17 0.94 -26.24
C LYS A 1246 -66.91 1.74 -25.18
N GLU A 1247 -67.84 2.61 -25.60
CA GLU A 1247 -68.68 3.43 -24.72
C GLU A 1247 -69.60 2.57 -23.83
N GLN A 1248 -70.15 1.48 -24.37
CA GLN A 1248 -71.01 0.56 -23.63
C GLN A 1248 -70.21 -0.20 -22.57
N ALA A 1249 -69.01 -0.68 -22.91
CA ALA A 1249 -68.13 -1.35 -21.96
C ALA A 1249 -67.61 -0.39 -20.86
N ASP A 1250 -67.21 0.83 -21.22
CA ASP A 1250 -66.73 1.83 -20.25
C ASP A 1250 -67.87 2.24 -19.28
N HIS A 1251 -69.09 2.39 -19.79
CA HIS A 1251 -70.30 2.59 -18.97
C HIS A 1251 -70.54 1.44 -18.00
N LEU A 1252 -70.36 0.20 -18.44
CA LEU A 1252 -70.54 -0.98 -17.61
C LEU A 1252 -69.46 -1.11 -16.54
N VAL A 1253 -68.19 -0.94 -16.92
CA VAL A 1253 -67.04 -1.00 -15.99
C VAL A 1253 -67.19 0.02 -14.86
N TYR A 1254 -67.65 1.23 -15.16
CA TYR A 1254 -67.78 2.32 -14.19
C TYR A 1254 -68.95 2.14 -13.23
N ASN A 1255 -70.15 1.82 -13.75
CA ASN A 1255 -71.36 1.72 -12.93
C ASN A 1255 -71.43 0.43 -12.10
N VAL A 1256 -70.53 -0.53 -12.33
CA VAL A 1256 -70.43 -1.78 -11.55
C VAL A 1256 -69.60 -1.59 -10.28
N PHE A 1257 -68.65 -0.65 -10.29
CA PHE A 1257 -67.75 -0.40 -9.17
C PHE A 1257 -68.20 0.74 -8.24
N ILE A 1258 -69.01 1.67 -8.75
CA ILE A 1258 -69.75 2.69 -7.98
C ILE A 1258 -71.02 2.07 -7.42
#